data_AF-A0A353B0E0-F1
#
_entry.id   AF-A0A353B0E0-F1
#
_cell.length_a   1.000
_cell.length_b   1.000
_cell.length_c   1.000
_cell.angle_alpha   90.00
_cell.angle_beta   90.00
_cell.angle_gamma   90.00
#
_symmetry.space_group_name_H-M   'P 1'
#
loop_
_entity.id
_entity.type
_entity.pdbx_description
1 polymer ?
#
loop_
_entity_poly.entity_id
_entity_poly.type
_entity_poly.pdbx_seq_one_letter_code
_entity_poly.pdbx_strand_id
1 'polypeptide(L)'
;MNDVGIYTMIRCAAYLLLLTLSAQVELAGAEETIKIDGDWIVRGEEAYRGKRILLDGSLILPKSSKLILTDCSLEITGEYSRQHSVEWQGGALLTTNCTVGGHVNEAGTAIHTVFHLYDGLWEATNTTVAYSYGISFHWEKGKGILRGNRLKAGPRPDAIILSGEADVHLVDSDFPIGIGVYCNKGGETTLDLSPHDSLTTTFDRSNLLPGVDWKLRLENTRVHQWFLFLRRIGDWQPPAKVTVSGAKNLIVSLFVHNLSGEVELTNDLETPLEIGNLTLSHGVEDSPEGSGNRGISMYAMYFSGAATDATIRGQTHICEWMQSGGTVRVGPLEKNGDLTFGCTTLELSGEAKLIADGVHFGRPLTWQPEQNIGEANVKGSAHLVARDISTNNLRMRTEGSGRVEVSGLIRNGTLDTVAEGGPIELNKEASSGQARQTKPKVWIYTDMSDPQLPGGNHRGTINDPDDVSAMAGYLLMANEFETLGIVVASTHRNEHKSTPDQAKWARRLFGDAYQADLQKLNQQFEGYPKQLDFVQSCIKETGEKFTPTRQYESLATYPTVASLLNHVDELNDNEVINVLCWGSLTEPAILVAHCHATQQTEKLKHVRFIAHWTNSPLHQGSVERPGNVANCREDAAACAYMKRIAASGAIRYYECGAIGQHGIVSGGPKGKEYFDQFRSSKLGTIFVDGKYVHDGVDHSDAATYWVLLGEWGVDLDDIAADGTNSVVIEKKNEAAFRAASHRIHDELLSRSRSAAP
;
A
#
# COMPACT_ATOMS: atom_id res chain seq x y z
N MET A 1 -47.37 10.93 -51.79
CA MET A 1 -46.26 11.11 -50.83
C MET A 1 -45.97 9.74 -50.23
N ASN A 2 -45.24 8.93 -50.99
CA ASN A 2 -44.89 7.54 -50.70
C ASN A 2 -43.37 7.48 -50.82
N ASP A 3 -42.62 7.53 -49.72
CA ASP A 3 -41.17 7.21 -49.76
C ASP A 3 -40.51 6.98 -48.39
N VAL A 4 -41.22 7.18 -47.26
CA VAL A 4 -40.62 7.00 -45.93
C VAL A 4 -40.67 5.53 -45.43
N GLY A 5 -41.56 4.71 -46.00
CA GLY A 5 -41.73 3.30 -45.57
C GLY A 5 -40.66 2.33 -46.08
N ILE A 6 -40.06 2.59 -47.24
CA ILE A 6 -39.12 1.66 -47.88
C ILE A 6 -37.71 1.79 -47.27
N TYR A 7 -37.30 3.00 -46.87
CA TYR A 7 -35.98 3.23 -46.25
C TYR A 7 -35.83 2.57 -44.87
N THR A 8 -36.92 2.45 -44.12
CA THR A 8 -36.89 1.84 -42.78
C THR A 8 -36.81 0.31 -42.86
N MET A 9 -37.47 -0.30 -43.85
CA MET A 9 -37.38 -1.76 -44.07
C MET A 9 -36.00 -2.21 -44.57
N ILE A 10 -35.34 -1.41 -45.43
CA ILE A 10 -33.99 -1.74 -45.93
C ILE A 10 -32.94 -1.66 -44.80
N ARG A 11 -33.08 -0.70 -43.86
CA ARG A 11 -32.21 -0.62 -42.68
C ARG A 11 -32.39 -1.79 -41.72
N CYS A 12 -33.62 -2.24 -41.47
CA CYS A 12 -33.86 -3.42 -40.64
C CYS A 12 -33.35 -4.71 -41.29
N ALA A 13 -33.48 -4.86 -42.61
CA ALA A 13 -32.96 -6.02 -43.33
C ALA A 13 -31.41 -6.04 -43.35
N ALA A 14 -30.76 -4.88 -43.48
CA ALA A 14 -29.30 -4.78 -43.38
C ALA A 14 -28.78 -5.07 -41.97
N TYR A 15 -29.49 -4.63 -40.93
CA TYR A 15 -29.15 -4.94 -39.53
C TYR A 15 -29.33 -6.43 -39.21
N LEU A 16 -30.39 -7.07 -39.73
CA LEU A 16 -30.59 -8.51 -39.57
C LEU A 16 -29.53 -9.32 -40.31
N LEU A 17 -29.11 -8.88 -41.51
CA LEU A 17 -28.06 -9.55 -42.28
C LEU A 17 -26.68 -9.43 -41.58
N LEU A 18 -26.38 -8.26 -41.00
CA LEU A 18 -25.18 -8.02 -40.18
C LEU A 18 -25.18 -8.82 -38.87
N LEU A 19 -26.33 -9.00 -38.23
CA LEU A 19 -26.49 -9.86 -37.04
C LEU A 19 -26.40 -11.36 -37.37
N THR A 20 -26.85 -11.80 -38.55
CA THR A 20 -26.65 -13.18 -38.99
C THR A 20 -25.23 -13.46 -39.48
N LEU A 21 -24.53 -12.46 -40.02
CA LEU A 21 -23.09 -12.57 -40.36
C LEU A 21 -22.20 -12.52 -39.10
N SER A 22 -22.58 -11.79 -38.05
CA SER A 22 -21.86 -11.85 -36.76
C SER A 22 -22.10 -13.17 -36.02
N ALA A 23 -23.31 -13.73 -36.10
CA ALA A 23 -23.63 -15.03 -35.50
C ALA A 23 -23.00 -16.24 -36.23
N GLN A 24 -22.50 -16.06 -37.46
CA GLN A 24 -21.78 -17.12 -38.20
C GLN A 24 -20.25 -17.06 -38.05
N VAL A 25 -19.70 -16.04 -37.39
CA VAL A 25 -18.27 -15.98 -37.04
C VAL A 25 -18.00 -16.55 -35.64
N GLU A 26 -19.03 -16.75 -34.82
CA GLU A 26 -18.98 -17.46 -33.52
C GLU A 26 -19.25 -18.97 -33.62
N LEU A 27 -18.85 -19.60 -34.72
CA LEU A 27 -18.46 -21.01 -34.71
C LEU A 27 -16.93 -21.07 -34.70
N ALA A 28 -16.33 -20.45 -33.69
CA ALA A 28 -14.97 -20.78 -33.28
C ALA A 28 -15.00 -22.26 -32.89
N GLY A 29 -14.43 -23.11 -33.74
CA GLY A 29 -14.17 -24.50 -33.39
C GLY A 29 -13.47 -24.52 -32.03
N ALA A 30 -13.97 -25.34 -31.10
CA ALA A 30 -13.38 -25.48 -29.77
C ALA A 30 -11.85 -25.59 -29.91
N GLU A 31 -11.13 -24.66 -29.29
CA GLU A 31 -9.67 -24.62 -29.34
C GLU A 31 -9.15 -25.98 -28.87
N GLU A 32 -8.48 -26.71 -29.77
CA GLU A 32 -8.07 -28.08 -29.47
C GLU A 32 -6.99 -28.03 -28.38
N THR A 33 -7.31 -28.62 -27.23
CA THR A 33 -6.43 -28.64 -26.07
C THR A 33 -5.52 -29.87 -26.13
N ILE A 34 -4.22 -29.65 -26.11
CA ILE A 34 -3.18 -30.66 -25.98
C ILE A 34 -2.70 -30.64 -24.53
N LYS A 35 -2.70 -31.81 -23.88
CA LYS A 35 -2.10 -32.00 -22.57
C LYS A 35 -0.82 -32.82 -22.72
N ILE A 36 0.26 -32.35 -22.11
CA ILE A 36 1.55 -33.05 -22.08
C ILE A 36 1.94 -33.20 -20.61
N ASP A 37 2.09 -34.45 -20.18
CA ASP A 37 2.51 -34.79 -18.82
C ASP A 37 4.01 -35.14 -18.85
N GLY A 38 4.79 -34.50 -17.98
CA GLY A 38 6.25 -34.62 -17.92
C GLY A 38 6.97 -33.70 -18.92
N ASP A 39 8.30 -33.75 -18.91
CA ASP A 39 9.13 -32.83 -19.69
C ASP A 39 8.90 -32.99 -21.20
N TRP A 40 8.65 -31.87 -21.87
CA TRP A 40 8.55 -31.81 -23.33
C TRP A 40 9.91 -31.51 -23.93
N ILE A 41 10.60 -32.57 -24.35
CA ILE A 41 11.86 -32.45 -25.09
C ILE A 41 11.56 -32.38 -26.58
N VAL A 42 11.71 -31.19 -27.18
CA VAL A 42 11.44 -30.98 -28.62
C VAL A 42 12.46 -31.72 -29.48
N ARG A 43 11.98 -32.56 -30.41
CA ARG A 43 12.84 -33.39 -31.27
C ARG A 43 12.76 -32.94 -32.72
N GLY A 44 13.85 -32.33 -33.21
CA GLY A 44 13.90 -31.80 -34.58
C GLY A 44 13.03 -30.55 -34.72
N GLU A 45 12.22 -30.46 -35.77
CA GLU A 45 11.26 -29.36 -35.96
C GLU A 45 9.83 -29.84 -35.64
N GLU A 46 9.17 -29.15 -34.71
CA GLU A 46 7.78 -29.37 -34.34
C GLU A 46 6.98 -28.07 -34.55
N ALA A 47 5.75 -28.17 -35.04
CA ALA A 47 4.92 -27.01 -35.33
C ALA A 47 3.45 -27.22 -34.93
N TYR A 48 2.90 -26.25 -34.20
CA TYR A 48 1.51 -26.26 -33.73
C TYR A 48 0.81 -24.96 -34.12
N ARG A 49 -0.49 -25.07 -34.43
CA ARG A 49 -1.35 -23.93 -34.79
C ARG A 49 -2.73 -24.03 -34.16
N GLY A 50 -3.23 -22.93 -33.59
CA GLY A 50 -4.59 -22.85 -33.06
C GLY A 50 -4.83 -23.78 -31.87
N LYS A 51 -3.79 -24.03 -31.06
CA LYS A 51 -3.83 -24.99 -29.95
C LYS A 51 -3.70 -24.29 -28.62
N ARG A 52 -4.39 -24.84 -27.64
CA ARG A 52 -4.09 -24.63 -26.22
C ARG A 52 -3.25 -25.80 -25.72
N ILE A 53 -2.02 -25.53 -25.30
CA ILE A 53 -1.07 -26.53 -24.85
C ILE A 53 -0.88 -26.36 -23.34
N LEU A 54 -1.26 -27.38 -22.58
CA LEU A 54 -1.04 -27.47 -21.14
C LEU A 54 0.12 -28.44 -20.91
N LEU A 55 1.23 -27.95 -20.38
CA LEU A 55 2.43 -28.74 -20.12
C LEU A 55 2.68 -28.82 -18.61
N ASP A 56 2.48 -30.00 -18.03
CA ASP A 56 2.86 -30.32 -16.65
C ASP A 56 4.28 -30.90 -16.62
N GLY A 57 5.26 -30.02 -16.87
CA GLY A 57 6.65 -30.39 -17.09
C GLY A 57 7.49 -29.22 -17.61
N SER A 58 8.80 -29.42 -17.73
CA SER A 58 9.67 -28.42 -18.35
C SER A 58 9.67 -28.55 -19.88
N LEU A 59 9.64 -27.42 -20.59
CA LEU A 59 9.87 -27.38 -22.04
C LEU A 59 11.37 -27.26 -22.29
N ILE A 60 11.96 -28.27 -22.94
CA ILE A 60 13.39 -28.33 -23.22
C ILE A 60 13.59 -28.23 -24.73
N LEU A 61 14.44 -27.29 -25.15
CA LEU A 61 14.81 -27.02 -26.54
C LEU A 61 16.30 -27.34 -26.75
N PRO A 62 16.67 -28.61 -27.02
CA PRO A 62 18.05 -29.01 -27.26
C PRO A 62 18.63 -28.37 -28.52
N LYS A 63 19.96 -28.45 -28.63
CA LYS A 63 20.70 -27.99 -29.80
C LYS A 63 20.07 -28.53 -31.10
N SER A 64 19.87 -27.61 -32.04
CA SER A 64 19.29 -27.89 -33.36
C SER A 64 17.82 -28.33 -33.36
N SER A 65 17.10 -28.28 -32.23
CA SER A 65 15.65 -28.38 -32.22
C SER A 65 14.99 -27.04 -32.53
N LYS A 66 13.73 -27.09 -32.98
CA LYS A 66 12.93 -25.92 -33.30
C LYS A 66 11.46 -26.18 -33.01
N LEU A 67 10.87 -25.38 -32.15
CA LEU A 67 9.43 -25.38 -31.88
C LEU A 67 8.79 -24.13 -32.49
N ILE A 68 7.75 -24.32 -33.29
CA ILE A 68 7.00 -23.24 -33.94
C ILE A 68 5.57 -23.25 -33.41
N LEU A 69 5.15 -22.17 -32.76
CA LEU A 69 3.80 -21.97 -32.26
C LEU A 69 3.15 -20.79 -32.98
N THR A 70 1.97 -21.00 -33.55
CA THR A 70 1.20 -19.93 -34.22
C THR A 70 -0.24 -19.91 -33.76
N ASP A 71 -0.73 -18.76 -33.30
CA ASP A 71 -2.08 -18.62 -32.75
C ASP A 71 -2.32 -19.66 -31.63
N CYS A 72 -1.35 -19.82 -30.71
CA CYS A 72 -1.39 -20.82 -29.65
C CYS A 72 -1.31 -20.20 -28.25
N SER A 73 -1.83 -20.91 -27.26
CA SER A 73 -1.53 -20.69 -25.84
C SER A 73 -0.66 -21.84 -25.32
N LEU A 74 0.47 -21.54 -24.68
CA LEU A 74 1.31 -22.52 -23.98
C LEU A 74 1.33 -22.14 -22.49
N GLU A 75 0.69 -22.99 -21.68
CA GLU A 75 0.63 -22.86 -20.23
C GLU A 75 1.50 -23.95 -19.60
N ILE A 76 2.54 -23.53 -18.91
CA ILE A 76 3.36 -24.40 -18.06
C ILE A 76 2.64 -24.52 -16.73
N THR A 77 2.13 -25.73 -16.47
CA THR A 77 1.37 -26.06 -15.27
C THR A 77 2.26 -26.63 -14.17
N GLY A 78 1.73 -26.69 -12.96
CA GLY A 78 2.45 -27.16 -11.77
C GLY A 78 1.75 -26.74 -10.48
N GLU A 79 2.27 -27.20 -9.35
CA GLU A 79 1.74 -26.96 -8.01
C GLU A 79 2.29 -25.67 -7.38
N TYR A 80 3.51 -25.27 -7.74
CA TYR A 80 4.15 -24.06 -7.20
C TYR A 80 5.04 -23.35 -8.24
N SER A 81 5.28 -22.06 -8.03
CA SER A 81 6.08 -21.25 -8.96
C SER A 81 7.50 -21.78 -9.08
N ARG A 82 8.08 -21.73 -10.29
CA ARG A 82 9.42 -22.27 -10.62
C ARG A 82 9.57 -23.79 -10.48
N GLN A 83 8.48 -24.56 -10.29
CA GLN A 83 8.54 -26.01 -10.36
C GLN A 83 9.07 -26.49 -11.72
N HIS A 84 8.61 -25.83 -12.78
CA HIS A 84 8.98 -26.11 -14.17
C HIS A 84 9.52 -24.86 -14.87
N SER A 85 10.23 -25.10 -15.97
CA SER A 85 11.00 -24.10 -16.72
C SER A 85 10.81 -24.25 -18.23
N VAL A 86 11.10 -23.18 -18.96
CA VAL A 86 11.37 -23.24 -20.40
C VAL A 86 12.86 -23.06 -20.62
N GLU A 87 13.52 -24.04 -21.23
CA GLU A 87 14.98 -24.10 -21.33
C GLU A 87 15.46 -24.15 -22.77
N TRP A 88 16.27 -23.16 -23.14
CA TRP A 88 17.01 -23.18 -24.39
C TRP A 88 18.41 -23.73 -24.14
N GLN A 89 18.67 -24.90 -24.74
CA GLN A 89 19.94 -25.63 -24.70
C GLN A 89 20.55 -25.74 -26.11
N GLY A 90 20.48 -24.65 -26.87
CA GLY A 90 20.93 -24.47 -28.24
C GLY A 90 19.83 -24.57 -29.31
N GLY A 91 18.58 -24.79 -28.90
CA GLY A 91 17.41 -24.90 -29.78
C GLY A 91 16.76 -23.54 -30.09
N ALA A 92 15.62 -23.59 -30.79
CA ALA A 92 14.85 -22.39 -31.17
C ALA A 92 13.36 -22.49 -30.81
N LEU A 93 12.80 -21.40 -30.30
CA LEU A 93 11.34 -21.21 -30.14
C LEU A 93 10.88 -20.05 -31.02
N LEU A 94 9.89 -20.29 -31.87
CA LEU A 94 9.29 -19.27 -32.72
C LEU A 94 7.81 -19.14 -32.36
N THR A 95 7.40 -17.98 -31.88
CA THR A 95 6.01 -17.71 -31.47
C THR A 95 5.40 -16.59 -32.32
N THR A 96 4.19 -16.81 -32.84
CA THR A 96 3.42 -15.80 -33.57
C THR A 96 1.99 -15.74 -33.06
N ASN A 97 1.53 -14.58 -32.58
CA ASN A 97 0.20 -14.40 -31.98
C ASN A 97 -0.06 -15.40 -30.82
N CYS A 98 0.92 -15.57 -29.94
CA CYS A 98 0.84 -16.58 -28.88
C CYS A 98 0.77 -15.95 -27.48
N THR A 99 0.26 -16.72 -26.52
CA THR A 99 0.53 -16.49 -25.10
C THR A 99 1.39 -17.63 -24.58
N VAL A 100 2.48 -17.34 -23.88
CA VAL A 100 3.36 -18.35 -23.29
C VAL A 100 3.67 -18.02 -21.84
N GLY A 101 3.76 -19.02 -20.97
CA GLY A 101 4.27 -18.87 -19.61
C GLY A 101 3.54 -19.70 -18.59
N GLY A 102 3.47 -19.20 -17.36
CA GLY A 102 2.78 -19.89 -16.28
C GLY A 102 1.26 -19.90 -16.43
N HIS A 103 0.56 -20.34 -15.41
CA HIS A 103 -0.90 -20.44 -15.41
C HIS A 103 -1.49 -20.04 -14.06
N VAL A 104 -2.82 -19.96 -13.99
CA VAL A 104 -3.56 -19.82 -12.74
C VAL A 104 -4.21 -21.16 -12.44
N ASN A 105 -3.91 -21.74 -11.28
CA ASN A 105 -4.49 -23.02 -10.88
C ASN A 105 -5.97 -22.88 -10.48
N GLU A 106 -6.63 -24.01 -10.20
CA GLU A 106 -8.08 -24.02 -9.85
C GLU A 106 -8.41 -23.20 -8.59
N ALA A 107 -7.43 -22.99 -7.70
CA ALA A 107 -7.57 -22.18 -6.51
C ALA A 107 -7.38 -20.66 -6.77
N GLY A 108 -7.16 -20.24 -8.02
CA GLY A 108 -6.91 -18.84 -8.36
C GLY A 108 -5.48 -18.37 -8.08
N THR A 109 -4.55 -19.29 -7.78
CA THR A 109 -3.15 -18.96 -7.50
C THR A 109 -2.35 -18.93 -8.80
N ALA A 110 -1.62 -17.85 -9.05
CA ALA A 110 -0.72 -17.76 -10.19
C ALA A 110 0.56 -18.56 -9.94
N ILE A 111 0.81 -19.53 -10.80
CA ILE A 111 2.00 -20.38 -10.82
C ILE A 111 2.94 -19.82 -11.87
N HIS A 112 4.03 -19.19 -11.44
CA HIS A 112 4.95 -18.51 -12.34
C HIS A 112 5.99 -19.48 -12.89
N THR A 113 6.37 -19.29 -14.15
CA THR A 113 7.42 -20.08 -14.83
C THR A 113 8.65 -19.23 -15.10
N VAL A 114 9.83 -19.85 -15.00
CA VAL A 114 11.10 -19.21 -15.39
C VAL A 114 11.49 -19.59 -16.82
N PHE A 115 11.96 -18.62 -17.58
CA PHE A 115 12.48 -18.83 -18.93
C PHE A 115 14.00 -18.73 -18.91
N HIS A 116 14.69 -19.85 -19.11
CA HIS A 116 16.14 -19.97 -19.17
C HIS A 116 16.61 -19.91 -20.63
N LEU A 117 16.75 -18.70 -21.16
CA LEU A 117 17.30 -18.46 -22.51
C LEU A 117 18.82 -18.40 -22.44
N TYR A 118 19.45 -19.52 -22.06
CA TYR A 118 20.89 -19.59 -21.79
C TYR A 118 21.71 -19.75 -23.07
N ASP A 119 21.28 -20.62 -23.98
CA ASP A 119 21.89 -20.82 -25.30
C ASP A 119 20.80 -21.14 -26.32
N GLY A 120 20.68 -20.39 -27.41
CA GLY A 120 19.65 -20.62 -28.43
C GLY A 120 18.90 -19.36 -28.85
N LEU A 121 17.78 -19.55 -29.53
CA LEU A 121 17.01 -18.47 -30.15
C LEU A 121 15.54 -18.48 -29.72
N TRP A 122 15.02 -17.31 -29.36
CA TRP A 122 13.60 -17.06 -29.29
C TRP A 122 13.22 -15.91 -30.23
N GLU A 123 12.43 -16.20 -31.25
CA GLU A 123 11.77 -15.19 -32.08
C GLU A 123 10.30 -15.10 -31.71
N ALA A 124 9.87 -13.91 -31.29
CA ALA A 124 8.53 -13.68 -30.78
C ALA A 124 7.87 -12.53 -31.53
N THR A 125 6.78 -12.82 -32.23
CA THR A 125 5.95 -11.82 -32.91
C THR A 125 4.56 -11.81 -32.31
N ASN A 126 4.04 -10.65 -31.87
CA ASN A 126 2.73 -10.54 -31.20
C ASN A 126 2.57 -11.56 -30.07
N THR A 127 3.60 -11.73 -29.25
CA THR A 127 3.60 -12.74 -28.18
C THR A 127 3.39 -12.06 -26.84
N THR A 128 2.53 -12.62 -26.00
CA THR A 128 2.35 -12.22 -24.60
C THR A 128 3.02 -13.24 -23.70
N VAL A 129 3.83 -12.78 -22.75
CA VAL A 129 4.46 -13.64 -21.73
C VAL A 129 3.74 -13.47 -20.41
N ALA A 130 3.00 -14.47 -19.96
CA ALA A 130 2.17 -14.41 -18.76
C ALA A 130 2.78 -15.17 -17.58
N TYR A 131 2.58 -14.69 -16.36
CA TYR A 131 2.99 -15.36 -15.12
C TYR A 131 4.44 -15.84 -15.19
N SER A 132 5.35 -14.90 -15.42
CA SER A 132 6.76 -15.18 -15.64
C SER A 132 7.58 -14.79 -14.43
N TYR A 133 8.52 -15.63 -14.02
CA TYR A 133 9.60 -15.32 -13.07
C TYR A 133 10.89 -14.96 -13.83
N GLY A 134 10.72 -14.25 -14.93
CA GLY A 134 11.78 -13.61 -15.68
C GLY A 134 12.23 -14.44 -16.88
N ILE A 135 12.74 -13.71 -17.88
CA ILE A 135 13.48 -14.27 -19.01
C ILE A 135 14.95 -14.05 -18.71
N SER A 136 15.58 -15.10 -18.20
CA SER A 136 16.94 -15.05 -17.68
C SER A 136 17.93 -15.59 -18.70
N PHE A 137 19.01 -14.84 -18.88
CA PHE A 137 20.18 -15.25 -19.64
C PHE A 137 21.27 -15.71 -18.68
N HIS A 138 22.10 -16.66 -19.10
CA HIS A 138 23.16 -17.19 -18.24
C HIS A 138 24.36 -16.26 -18.22
N TRP A 139 24.94 -16.06 -17.04
CA TRP A 139 25.97 -15.03 -16.81
C TRP A 139 27.40 -15.48 -17.15
N GLU A 140 27.66 -16.78 -17.35
CA GLU A 140 29.01 -17.30 -17.69
C GLU A 140 29.15 -17.97 -19.06
N LYS A 141 28.04 -18.41 -19.68
CA LYS A 141 28.07 -19.39 -20.78
C LYS A 141 26.83 -19.29 -21.65
N GLY A 142 27.00 -19.54 -22.94
CA GLY A 142 25.92 -19.62 -23.90
C GLY A 142 25.53 -18.25 -24.45
N LYS A 143 25.00 -18.25 -25.68
CA LYS A 143 24.52 -17.05 -26.34
C LYS A 143 23.01 -17.16 -26.55
N GLY A 144 22.25 -16.76 -25.53
CA GLY A 144 20.82 -16.59 -25.64
C GLY A 144 20.47 -15.40 -26.53
N ILE A 145 19.61 -15.62 -27.52
CA ILE A 145 19.19 -14.60 -28.49
C ILE A 145 17.67 -14.43 -28.40
N LEU A 146 17.21 -13.21 -28.11
CA LEU A 146 15.79 -12.85 -28.16
C LEU A 146 15.55 -11.81 -29.26
N ARG A 147 14.58 -12.08 -30.13
CA ARG A 147 14.08 -11.16 -31.16
C ARG A 147 12.59 -10.97 -30.95
N GLY A 148 12.21 -9.88 -30.31
CA GLY A 148 10.82 -9.54 -30.01
C GLY A 148 10.28 -8.47 -30.96
N ASN A 149 9.14 -8.73 -31.60
CA ASN A 149 8.36 -7.75 -32.34
C ASN A 149 6.94 -7.71 -31.78
N ARG A 150 6.57 -6.61 -31.10
CA ARG A 150 5.34 -6.51 -30.30
C ARG A 150 5.26 -7.62 -29.24
N LEU A 151 6.39 -7.91 -28.60
CA LEU A 151 6.46 -8.75 -27.41
C LEU A 151 5.88 -7.97 -26.24
N LYS A 152 4.98 -8.59 -25.48
CA LYS A 152 4.28 -7.93 -24.38
C LYS A 152 4.37 -8.72 -23.09
N ALA A 153 4.54 -7.99 -22.01
CA ALA A 153 4.38 -8.50 -20.67
C ALA A 153 2.89 -8.74 -20.39
N GLY A 154 2.54 -9.97 -20.03
CA GLY A 154 1.19 -10.37 -19.63
C GLY A 154 0.93 -10.09 -18.14
N PRO A 155 -0.08 -10.73 -17.53
CA PRO A 155 -0.32 -10.61 -16.09
C PRO A 155 0.89 -11.09 -15.27
N ARG A 156 1.20 -10.36 -14.19
CA ARG A 156 2.32 -10.61 -13.26
C ARG A 156 3.64 -10.97 -13.98
N PRO A 157 4.15 -10.06 -14.83
CA PRO A 157 5.41 -10.28 -15.53
C PRO A 157 6.58 -9.82 -14.67
N ASP A 158 7.61 -10.64 -14.58
CA ASP A 158 8.94 -10.18 -14.21
C ASP A 158 9.69 -9.68 -15.47
N ALA A 159 10.98 -9.41 -15.38
CA ALA A 159 11.76 -8.75 -16.44
C ALA A 159 12.43 -9.70 -17.45
N ILE A 160 12.85 -9.13 -18.57
CA ILE A 160 13.93 -9.69 -19.40
C ILE A 160 15.25 -9.30 -18.74
N ILE A 161 16.00 -10.27 -18.19
CA ILE A 161 17.16 -10.03 -17.31
C ILE A 161 18.46 -10.27 -18.09
N LEU A 162 19.05 -9.20 -18.60
CA LEU A 162 20.26 -9.17 -19.40
C LEU A 162 21.49 -9.51 -18.55
N SER A 163 22.20 -10.57 -18.93
CA SER A 163 23.49 -10.94 -18.34
C SER A 163 24.32 -11.78 -19.32
N GLY A 164 25.61 -11.97 -19.04
CA GLY A 164 26.50 -12.80 -19.87
C GLY A 164 26.58 -12.30 -21.31
N GLU A 165 26.37 -13.20 -22.28
CA GLU A 165 26.43 -12.92 -23.73
C GLU A 165 25.03 -12.73 -24.36
N ALA A 166 24.03 -12.30 -23.58
CA ALA A 166 22.67 -12.10 -24.07
C ALA A 166 22.63 -11.15 -25.28
N ASP A 167 21.85 -11.48 -26.30
CA ASP A 167 21.64 -10.64 -27.49
C ASP A 167 20.14 -10.43 -27.69
N VAL A 168 19.63 -9.28 -27.26
CA VAL A 168 18.20 -8.96 -27.23
C VAL A 168 17.90 -7.78 -28.15
N HIS A 169 16.90 -7.95 -29.01
CA HIS A 169 16.37 -6.87 -29.85
C HIS A 169 14.85 -6.87 -29.76
N LEU A 170 14.29 -5.76 -29.28
CA LEU A 170 12.86 -5.54 -29.13
C LEU A 170 12.41 -4.39 -30.03
N VAL A 171 11.33 -4.62 -30.77
CA VAL A 171 10.69 -3.66 -31.68
C VAL A 171 9.21 -3.55 -31.29
N ASP A 172 8.69 -2.33 -31.16
CA ASP A 172 7.27 -2.05 -30.84
C ASP A 172 6.75 -2.84 -29.63
N SER A 173 7.62 -3.12 -28.65
CA SER A 173 7.36 -4.04 -27.54
C SER A 173 7.03 -3.29 -26.25
N ASP A 174 6.54 -4.02 -25.24
CA ASP A 174 6.19 -3.47 -23.93
C ASP A 174 6.51 -4.50 -22.84
N PHE A 175 7.63 -4.31 -22.14
CA PHE A 175 8.14 -5.32 -21.20
C PHE A 175 9.03 -4.69 -20.10
N PRO A 176 9.01 -5.20 -18.85
CA PRO A 176 10.02 -4.83 -17.86
C PRO A 176 11.42 -5.31 -18.28
N ILE A 177 12.44 -4.49 -18.04
CA ILE A 177 13.81 -4.82 -18.45
C ILE A 177 14.75 -4.78 -17.25
N GLY A 178 15.57 -5.82 -17.13
CA GLY A 178 16.62 -5.94 -16.14
C GLY A 178 18.00 -5.88 -16.75
N ILE A 179 18.84 -4.91 -16.38
CA ILE A 179 20.19 -4.75 -16.93
C ILE A 179 21.27 -5.17 -15.92
N GLY A 180 22.16 -6.07 -16.35
CA GLY A 180 23.31 -6.51 -15.57
C GLY A 180 24.53 -5.62 -15.76
N VAL A 181 25.00 -4.97 -14.71
CA VAL A 181 26.21 -4.14 -14.68
C VAL A 181 27.26 -4.80 -13.79
N TYR A 182 28.50 -4.92 -14.27
CA TYR A 182 29.58 -5.65 -13.59
C TYR A 182 30.63 -4.68 -13.04
N CYS A 183 30.77 -4.63 -11.73
CA CYS A 183 31.62 -3.65 -11.03
C CYS A 183 33.08 -4.11 -10.85
N ASN A 184 33.42 -5.37 -11.20
CA ASN A 184 34.75 -5.95 -10.92
C ASN A 184 35.91 -5.39 -11.75
N LYS A 185 35.64 -4.59 -12.77
CA LYS A 185 36.70 -3.93 -13.56
C LYS A 185 36.78 -2.42 -13.30
N GLY A 186 35.92 -1.91 -12.42
CA GLY A 186 35.84 -0.48 -12.10
C GLY A 186 35.36 0.36 -13.30
N GLY A 187 35.55 1.67 -13.20
CA GLY A 187 35.19 2.65 -14.24
C GLY A 187 33.92 3.44 -13.91
N GLU A 188 33.43 4.21 -14.88
CA GLU A 188 32.23 5.04 -14.73
C GLU A 188 31.28 4.84 -15.90
N THR A 189 29.97 4.77 -15.63
CA THR A 189 28.92 4.73 -16.65
C THR A 189 27.70 5.54 -16.21
N THR A 190 26.95 6.05 -17.18
CA THR A 190 25.66 6.69 -16.97
C THR A 190 24.58 5.94 -17.72
N LEU A 191 23.50 5.60 -17.03
CA LEU A 191 22.38 4.84 -17.53
C LEU A 191 21.15 5.74 -17.59
N ASP A 192 20.72 6.08 -18.81
CA ASP A 192 19.42 6.71 -19.00
C ASP A 192 18.32 5.64 -19.00
N LEU A 193 17.62 5.57 -17.86
CA LEU A 193 16.53 4.63 -17.60
C LEU A 193 15.19 5.36 -17.53
N SER A 194 15.07 6.48 -18.26
CA SER A 194 13.83 7.24 -18.37
C SER A 194 12.66 6.37 -18.82
N PRO A 195 11.56 6.27 -18.05
CA PRO A 195 10.33 5.69 -18.54
C PRO A 195 9.66 6.72 -19.47
N HIS A 196 9.94 6.60 -20.77
CA HIS A 196 9.20 7.29 -21.82
C HIS A 196 8.07 6.39 -22.36
N ASP A 197 7.07 6.98 -23.03
CA ASP A 197 5.99 6.22 -23.66
C ASP A 197 6.51 5.17 -24.66
N SER A 198 7.69 5.40 -25.27
CA SER A 198 8.48 4.42 -26.05
C SER A 198 9.95 4.85 -26.19
N LEU A 199 10.88 3.88 -26.11
CA LEU A 199 12.33 4.08 -26.15
C LEU A 199 12.93 3.53 -27.46
N THR A 200 13.91 4.26 -28.00
CA THR A 200 14.78 3.79 -29.09
C THR A 200 16.23 4.01 -28.66
N THR A 201 16.89 2.96 -28.21
CA THR A 201 18.24 3.03 -27.63
C THR A 201 18.97 1.69 -27.75
N THR A 202 20.29 1.70 -27.57
CA THR A 202 21.11 0.48 -27.49
C THR A 202 22.00 0.55 -26.26
N PHE A 203 22.00 -0.52 -25.48
CA PHE A 203 22.91 -0.74 -24.36
C PHE A 203 23.83 -1.91 -24.70
N ASP A 204 25.14 -1.67 -24.67
CA ASP A 204 26.15 -2.70 -24.90
C ASP A 204 27.50 -2.31 -24.30
N ARG A 205 28.53 -3.11 -24.54
CA ARG A 205 29.89 -2.89 -24.05
C ARG A 205 30.51 -1.53 -24.41
N SER A 206 29.96 -0.80 -25.39
CA SER A 206 30.51 0.49 -25.82
C SER A 206 30.05 1.67 -24.96
N ASN A 207 28.97 1.52 -24.20
CA ASN A 207 28.42 2.56 -23.33
C ASN A 207 28.20 2.13 -21.87
N LEU A 208 28.57 0.90 -21.52
CA LEU A 208 28.48 0.34 -20.16
C LEU A 208 29.86 0.07 -19.55
N LEU A 209 29.88 -0.28 -18.26
CA LEU A 209 31.13 -0.64 -17.56
C LEU A 209 31.83 -1.83 -18.25
N PRO A 210 33.17 -1.89 -18.19
CA PRO A 210 33.92 -3.03 -18.70
C PRO A 210 33.47 -4.35 -18.04
N GLY A 211 33.20 -5.38 -18.85
CA GLY A 211 32.70 -6.68 -18.38
C GLY A 211 31.25 -6.96 -18.75
N VAL A 212 30.54 -5.99 -19.33
CA VAL A 212 29.29 -6.26 -20.05
C VAL A 212 29.59 -6.85 -21.42
N ASP A 213 29.12 -8.08 -21.67
CA ASP A 213 29.22 -8.77 -22.95
C ASP A 213 27.86 -8.95 -23.65
N TRP A 214 26.78 -8.55 -22.98
CA TRP A 214 25.43 -8.58 -23.53
C TRP A 214 25.13 -7.33 -24.37
N LYS A 215 24.09 -7.43 -25.19
CA LYS A 215 23.56 -6.36 -26.02
C LYS A 215 22.05 -6.31 -25.93
N LEU A 216 21.52 -5.11 -25.67
CA LEU A 216 20.10 -4.80 -25.73
C LEU A 216 19.86 -3.69 -26.76
N ARG A 217 19.01 -3.96 -27.75
CA ARG A 217 18.50 -2.94 -28.67
C ARG A 217 17.00 -2.79 -28.48
N LEU A 218 16.58 -1.56 -28.24
CA LEU A 218 15.18 -1.16 -28.13
C LEU A 218 14.85 -0.26 -29.33
N GLU A 219 13.75 -0.55 -30.02
CA GLU A 219 13.19 0.29 -31.08
C GLU A 219 11.71 0.48 -30.78
N ASN A 220 11.30 1.72 -30.49
CA ASN A 220 9.93 2.05 -30.13
C ASN A 220 9.35 1.12 -29.03
N THR A 221 10.14 0.82 -28.00
CA THR A 221 9.78 -0.15 -26.96
C THR A 221 9.50 0.54 -25.64
N ARG A 222 8.38 0.24 -25.01
CA ARG A 222 8.02 0.76 -23.68
C ARG A 222 8.61 -0.11 -22.58
N VAL A 223 9.24 0.53 -21.59
CA VAL A 223 9.76 -0.13 -20.39
C VAL A 223 9.13 0.55 -19.18
N HIS A 224 8.13 -0.09 -18.58
CA HIS A 224 7.36 0.48 -17.47
C HIS A 224 8.02 0.25 -16.10
N GLN A 225 8.98 -0.68 -16.03
CA GLN A 225 9.77 -0.95 -14.83
C GLN A 225 11.17 -1.38 -15.22
N TRP A 226 12.16 -0.80 -14.54
CA TRP A 226 13.56 -1.13 -14.69
C TRP A 226 14.07 -1.91 -13.49
N PHE A 227 14.88 -2.91 -13.76
CA PHE A 227 15.67 -3.63 -12.76
C PHE A 227 17.15 -3.38 -13.05
N LEU A 228 17.91 -2.93 -12.06
CA LEU A 228 19.34 -2.68 -12.19
C LEU A 228 20.10 -3.69 -11.35
N PHE A 229 20.74 -4.67 -11.99
CA PHE A 229 21.51 -5.72 -11.35
C PHE A 229 22.99 -5.35 -11.30
N LEU A 230 23.45 -4.83 -10.16
CA LEU A 230 24.83 -4.43 -9.91
C LEU A 230 25.59 -5.61 -9.31
N ARG A 231 26.59 -6.10 -10.04
CA ARG A 231 27.25 -7.37 -9.77
C ARG A 231 28.71 -7.22 -9.42
N ARG A 232 29.21 -8.21 -8.64
CA ARG A 232 30.62 -8.33 -8.25
C ARG A 232 31.11 -7.13 -7.42
N ILE A 233 30.27 -6.71 -6.48
CA ILE A 233 30.59 -5.63 -5.55
C ILE A 233 31.45 -6.19 -4.40
N GLY A 234 32.55 -5.51 -4.07
CA GLY A 234 33.33 -5.79 -2.87
C GLY A 234 34.66 -5.03 -2.81
N ASP A 235 35.20 -4.88 -1.59
CA ASP A 235 36.30 -3.95 -1.28
C ASP A 235 37.63 -4.23 -2.00
N TRP A 236 37.83 -5.45 -2.52
CA TRP A 236 39.05 -5.82 -3.25
C TRP A 236 39.01 -5.46 -4.74
N GLN A 237 37.87 -4.97 -5.24
CA GLN A 237 37.71 -4.59 -6.64
C GLN A 237 38.07 -3.11 -6.84
N PRO A 238 38.50 -2.71 -8.05
CA PRO A 238 38.71 -1.29 -8.36
C PRO A 238 37.39 -0.49 -8.28
N PRO A 239 37.42 0.82 -7.95
CA PRO A 239 36.23 1.65 -7.84
C PRO A 239 35.39 1.68 -9.12
N ALA A 240 34.07 1.51 -8.97
CA ALA A 240 33.06 1.57 -10.01
C ALA A 240 32.02 2.63 -9.66
N LYS A 241 31.68 3.50 -10.61
CA LYS A 241 30.65 4.52 -10.46
C LYS A 241 29.54 4.29 -11.48
N VAL A 242 28.31 4.22 -11.00
CA VAL A 242 27.12 4.09 -11.84
C VAL A 242 26.21 5.26 -11.55
N THR A 243 25.93 6.06 -12.58
CA THR A 243 24.96 7.15 -12.48
C THR A 243 23.67 6.72 -13.18
N VAL A 244 22.53 6.79 -12.51
CA VAL A 244 21.22 6.54 -13.11
C VAL A 244 20.50 7.86 -13.38
N SER A 245 19.97 8.03 -14.58
CA SER A 245 19.16 9.19 -14.94
C SER A 245 17.75 8.81 -15.38
N GLY A 246 16.79 9.67 -15.07
CA GLY A 246 15.39 9.57 -15.50
C GLY A 246 14.58 8.40 -14.94
N ALA A 247 15.19 7.48 -14.19
CA ALA A 247 14.53 6.29 -13.68
C ALA A 247 13.37 6.64 -12.73
N LYS A 248 12.17 6.15 -13.05
CA LYS A 248 11.03 6.11 -12.12
C LYS A 248 10.66 4.64 -11.89
N ASN A 249 10.37 4.27 -10.65
CA ASN A 249 10.06 2.88 -10.27
C ASN A 249 11.20 1.90 -10.61
N LEU A 250 12.41 2.21 -10.11
CA LEU A 250 13.61 1.41 -10.30
C LEU A 250 13.75 0.36 -9.19
N ILE A 251 14.00 -0.90 -9.55
CA ILE A 251 14.40 -1.94 -8.59
C ILE A 251 15.93 -2.10 -8.66
N VAL A 252 16.62 -1.94 -7.54
CA VAL A 252 18.09 -2.08 -7.50
C VAL A 252 18.48 -3.39 -6.84
N SER A 253 19.16 -4.24 -7.58
CA SER A 253 19.64 -5.55 -7.14
C SER A 253 21.16 -5.53 -6.91
N LEU A 254 21.61 -5.70 -5.67
CA LEU A 254 23.01 -5.60 -5.26
C LEU A 254 23.60 -6.98 -4.97
N PHE A 255 24.56 -7.43 -5.79
CA PHE A 255 25.28 -8.70 -5.60
C PHE A 255 26.67 -8.42 -5.03
N VAL A 256 26.76 -8.57 -3.72
CA VAL A 256 27.95 -8.28 -2.92
C VAL A 256 28.65 -9.57 -2.50
N HIS A 257 29.97 -9.50 -2.38
CA HIS A 257 30.78 -10.59 -1.86
C HIS A 257 31.71 -10.04 -0.76
N ASN A 258 31.90 -10.78 0.34
CA ASN A 258 32.71 -10.37 1.50
C ASN A 258 32.58 -8.89 1.89
N LEU A 259 31.35 -8.37 1.89
CA LEU A 259 31.10 -6.97 2.22
C LEU A 259 31.36 -6.73 3.71
N SER A 260 32.02 -5.63 4.04
CA SER A 260 32.25 -5.23 5.43
C SER A 260 31.77 -3.79 5.68
N GLY A 261 31.46 -3.47 6.93
CA GLY A 261 31.10 -2.10 7.35
C GLY A 261 29.61 -1.80 7.35
N GLU A 262 29.27 -0.52 7.36
CA GLU A 262 27.89 -0.02 7.42
C GLU A 262 27.47 0.54 6.06
N VAL A 263 26.24 0.25 5.65
CA VAL A 263 25.63 0.75 4.42
C VAL A 263 24.25 1.30 4.75
N GLU A 264 24.02 2.55 4.34
CA GLU A 264 22.72 3.20 4.44
C GLU A 264 22.05 3.20 3.07
N LEU A 265 20.89 2.55 2.98
CA LEU A 265 20.07 2.51 1.78
C LEU A 265 19.07 3.66 1.80
N THR A 266 19.05 4.46 0.75
CA THR A 266 18.00 5.46 0.53
C THR A 266 17.27 5.16 -0.76
N ASN A 267 16.01 5.60 -0.86
CA ASN A 267 15.27 5.44 -2.10
C ASN A 267 15.60 6.55 -3.10
N ASP A 268 15.94 7.74 -2.62
CA ASP A 268 16.13 8.94 -3.44
C ASP A 268 17.53 9.14 -4.01
N LEU A 269 18.54 8.41 -3.50
CA LEU A 269 19.97 8.66 -3.71
C LEU A 269 20.36 10.15 -3.67
N GLU A 270 19.75 10.96 -2.78
CA GLU A 270 20.16 12.36 -2.56
C GLU A 270 21.63 12.41 -2.14
N THR A 271 22.01 11.47 -1.28
CA THR A 271 23.40 11.09 -1.06
C THR A 271 23.69 9.85 -1.90
N PRO A 272 24.79 9.81 -2.68
CA PRO A 272 25.20 8.60 -3.38
C PRO A 272 25.29 7.40 -2.45
N LEU A 273 24.76 6.27 -2.89
CA LEU A 273 24.94 4.99 -2.20
C LEU A 273 26.37 4.51 -2.42
N GLU A 274 27.13 4.41 -1.34
CA GLU A 274 28.46 3.82 -1.31
C GLU A 274 28.40 2.40 -0.71
N ILE A 275 28.80 1.40 -1.49
CA ILE A 275 28.80 -0.01 -1.06
C ILE A 275 29.96 -0.77 -1.69
N GLY A 276 30.89 -1.23 -0.87
CA GLY A 276 32.09 -1.89 -1.35
C GLY A 276 32.91 -0.99 -2.29
N ASN A 277 33.16 -1.46 -3.51
CA ASN A 277 33.81 -0.67 -4.55
C ASN A 277 32.83 0.16 -5.41
N LEU A 278 31.53 0.12 -5.14
CA LEU A 278 30.50 0.78 -5.94
C LEU A 278 30.08 2.12 -5.32
N THR A 279 29.97 3.14 -6.18
CA THR A 279 29.20 4.36 -5.93
C THR A 279 28.02 4.42 -6.90
N LEU A 280 26.79 4.46 -6.39
CA LEU A 280 25.55 4.60 -7.16
C LEU A 280 24.94 5.97 -6.88
N SER A 281 24.68 6.77 -7.92
CA SER A 281 24.15 8.14 -7.77
C SER A 281 23.10 8.48 -8.84
N HIS A 282 22.31 9.53 -8.61
CA HIS A 282 21.47 10.13 -9.65
C HIS A 282 22.22 11.15 -10.53
N GLY A 283 21.76 11.33 -11.77
CA GLY A 283 22.25 12.36 -12.68
C GLY A 283 21.86 13.78 -12.24
N VAL A 284 22.76 14.74 -12.45
CA VAL A 284 22.61 16.15 -12.00
C VAL A 284 21.41 16.87 -12.67
N GLU A 285 21.07 16.49 -13.91
CA GLU A 285 20.02 17.14 -14.71
C GLU A 285 18.59 16.70 -14.35
N ASP A 286 18.41 15.69 -13.49
CA ASP A 286 17.10 15.19 -13.07
C ASP A 286 16.40 16.09 -12.02
N SER A 287 16.87 17.32 -11.84
CA SER A 287 16.45 18.22 -10.76
C SER A 287 15.51 19.39 -11.13
N PRO A 288 14.26 19.17 -11.58
CA PRO A 288 13.20 20.14 -11.32
C PRO A 288 12.65 19.90 -9.91
N GLU A 289 12.78 20.92 -9.05
CA GLU A 289 12.15 20.99 -7.72
C GLU A 289 10.68 20.51 -7.78
N GLY A 290 10.32 19.51 -6.97
CA GLY A 290 8.91 19.22 -6.66
C GLY A 290 8.25 17.98 -7.30
N SER A 291 8.98 17.05 -7.94
CA SER A 291 8.40 15.75 -8.32
C SER A 291 8.74 14.67 -7.30
N GLY A 292 7.85 14.46 -6.31
CA GLY A 292 7.97 13.47 -5.23
C GLY A 292 7.87 12.00 -5.66
N ASN A 293 8.44 11.65 -6.81
CA ASN A 293 8.47 10.28 -7.33
C ASN A 293 9.83 9.96 -7.98
N ARG A 294 10.90 10.51 -7.41
CA ARG A 294 12.27 10.06 -7.68
C ARG A 294 12.55 8.87 -6.78
N GLY A 295 13.13 7.83 -7.36
CA GLY A 295 13.83 6.86 -6.54
C GLY A 295 13.65 5.40 -6.88
N ILE A 296 14.52 4.64 -6.21
CA ILE A 296 14.51 3.20 -6.07
C ILE A 296 13.24 2.82 -5.33
N SER A 297 12.35 2.06 -5.97
CA SER A 297 11.10 1.61 -5.36
C SER A 297 11.33 0.47 -4.38
N MET A 298 12.37 -0.34 -4.61
CA MET A 298 12.79 -1.41 -3.73
C MET A 298 14.20 -1.90 -4.08
N TYR A 299 14.83 -2.56 -3.11
CA TYR A 299 16.10 -3.24 -3.26
C TYR A 299 15.91 -4.76 -3.29
N ALA A 300 16.84 -5.44 -3.97
CA ALA A 300 17.09 -6.85 -3.80
C ALA A 300 18.56 -7.04 -3.40
N MET A 301 18.83 -7.84 -2.38
CA MET A 301 20.16 -7.96 -1.78
C MET A 301 20.67 -9.39 -1.86
N TYR A 302 21.86 -9.58 -2.44
CA TYR A 302 22.48 -10.89 -2.61
C TYR A 302 23.88 -10.89 -1.99
N PHE A 303 24.03 -11.52 -0.84
CA PHE A 303 25.26 -11.61 -0.07
C PHE A 303 25.95 -12.97 -0.23
N SER A 304 27.28 -12.95 -0.34
CA SER A 304 28.08 -14.16 -0.44
C SER A 304 29.46 -14.00 0.21
N GLY A 305 30.10 -15.13 0.49
CA GLY A 305 31.46 -15.15 1.04
C GLY A 305 31.50 -15.10 2.56
N ALA A 306 32.36 -15.94 3.14
CA ALA A 306 32.44 -16.17 4.57
C ALA A 306 32.95 -14.96 5.38
N ALA A 307 33.62 -14.02 4.73
CA ALA A 307 34.13 -12.80 5.38
C ALA A 307 33.12 -11.64 5.34
N THR A 308 31.89 -11.87 4.87
CA THR A 308 30.83 -10.83 4.96
C THR A 308 30.55 -10.52 6.42
N ASP A 309 30.66 -9.25 6.80
CA ASP A 309 30.34 -8.70 8.12
C ASP A 309 29.81 -7.27 7.96
N ALA A 310 28.55 -7.17 7.52
CA ALA A 310 27.94 -5.90 7.13
C ALA A 310 26.78 -5.50 8.06
N THR A 311 26.50 -4.21 8.13
CA THR A 311 25.30 -3.64 8.74
C THR A 311 24.55 -2.82 7.71
N ILE A 312 23.28 -3.13 7.48
CA ILE A 312 22.40 -2.44 6.52
C ILE A 312 21.36 -1.63 7.29
N ARG A 313 21.20 -0.35 6.91
CA ARG A 313 20.27 0.61 7.49
C ARG A 313 19.53 1.39 6.41
N GLY A 314 18.61 2.25 6.83
CA GLY A 314 17.89 3.18 5.97
C GLY A 314 16.42 2.83 5.79
N GLN A 315 15.63 3.84 5.43
CA GLN A 315 14.19 3.70 5.24
C GLN A 315 13.87 3.18 3.84
N THR A 316 13.74 1.85 3.69
CA THR A 316 13.56 1.24 2.38
C THR A 316 12.81 -0.09 2.40
N HIS A 317 12.46 -0.58 1.22
CA HIS A 317 11.84 -1.88 1.00
C HIS A 317 12.81 -2.84 0.32
N ILE A 318 12.99 -4.01 0.89
CA ILE A 318 13.77 -5.11 0.32
C ILE A 318 12.80 -6.19 -0.17
N CYS A 319 12.66 -6.34 -1.49
CA CYS A 319 11.75 -7.33 -2.08
C CYS A 319 12.33 -8.75 -2.08
N GLU A 320 13.65 -8.88 -2.28
CA GLU A 320 14.38 -10.15 -2.22
C GLU A 320 15.63 -10.05 -1.36
N TRP A 321 15.90 -11.09 -0.56
CA TRP A 321 17.13 -11.23 0.21
C TRP A 321 17.70 -12.63 0.04
N MET A 322 18.94 -12.75 -0.43
CA MET A 322 19.64 -14.03 -0.52
C MET A 322 21.01 -13.90 0.15
N GLN A 323 21.35 -14.82 1.04
CA GLN A 323 22.65 -14.83 1.72
C GLN A 323 23.18 -16.25 1.80
N SER A 324 24.43 -16.44 1.38
CA SER A 324 25.09 -17.76 1.36
C SER A 324 26.28 -17.88 2.32
N GLY A 325 26.63 -16.80 3.03
CA GLY A 325 27.72 -16.82 4.01
C GLY A 325 27.87 -15.50 4.78
N GLY A 326 28.69 -15.55 5.83
CA GLY A 326 29.03 -14.40 6.68
C GLY A 326 27.85 -13.90 7.53
N THR A 327 28.05 -12.77 8.21
CA THR A 327 27.06 -12.13 9.08
C THR A 327 26.57 -10.82 8.47
N VAL A 328 25.26 -10.61 8.45
CA VAL A 328 24.65 -9.33 8.10
C VAL A 328 23.71 -8.90 9.22
N ARG A 329 23.80 -7.64 9.63
CA ARG A 329 22.94 -7.01 10.63
C ARG A 329 22.02 -6.01 9.95
N VAL A 330 20.77 -5.96 10.39
CA VAL A 330 19.77 -5.00 9.93
C VAL A 330 19.06 -4.46 11.17
N GLY A 331 19.11 -3.14 11.39
CA GLY A 331 18.53 -2.45 12.56
C GLY A 331 19.54 -1.95 13.62
N PRO A 332 19.07 -1.29 14.71
CA PRO A 332 17.72 -0.78 14.93
C PRO A 332 17.51 0.58 14.24
N LEU A 333 16.33 0.78 13.69
CA LEU A 333 15.90 2.06 13.11
C LEU A 333 15.17 2.87 14.18
N GLU A 334 15.13 4.20 14.04
CA GLU A 334 14.50 5.08 15.04
C GLU A 334 13.01 4.76 15.22
N LYS A 335 12.37 4.10 14.24
CA LYS A 335 10.98 3.62 14.29
C LYS A 335 10.87 2.18 13.77
N ASN A 336 9.98 1.40 14.37
CA ASN A 336 9.61 0.07 13.86
C ASN A 336 8.98 0.21 12.46
N GLY A 337 9.47 -0.55 11.48
CA GLY A 337 8.92 -0.58 10.12
C GLY A 337 9.64 0.29 9.08
N ASP A 338 10.70 1.01 9.47
CA ASP A 338 11.49 1.83 8.54
C ASP A 338 12.17 0.97 7.45
N LEU A 339 12.53 -0.28 7.75
CA LEU A 339 13.02 -1.25 6.77
C LEU A 339 12.11 -2.48 6.74
N THR A 340 11.64 -2.81 5.54
CA THR A 340 10.73 -3.94 5.32
C THR A 340 11.35 -4.98 4.40
N PHE A 341 11.29 -6.25 4.81
CA PHE A 341 11.50 -7.40 3.96
C PHE A 341 10.16 -7.84 3.37
N GLY A 342 9.89 -7.51 2.10
CA GLY A 342 8.70 -7.97 1.39
C GLY A 342 8.59 -9.49 1.31
N CYS A 343 9.72 -10.20 1.45
CA CYS A 343 9.82 -11.66 1.43
C CYS A 343 9.16 -12.26 0.18
N THR A 344 9.29 -11.62 -0.99
CA THR A 344 9.04 -12.31 -2.27
C THR A 344 9.95 -13.54 -2.34
N THR A 345 11.20 -13.39 -1.88
CA THR A 345 12.05 -14.48 -1.42
C THR A 345 13.02 -13.95 -0.37
N LEU A 346 13.06 -14.57 0.80
CA LEU A 346 14.19 -14.48 1.72
C LEU A 346 14.82 -15.88 1.82
N GLU A 347 16.09 -16.00 1.45
CA GLU A 347 16.82 -17.27 1.51
C GLU A 347 18.17 -17.09 2.22
N LEU A 348 18.38 -17.86 3.27
CA LEU A 348 19.67 -18.01 3.94
C LEU A 348 20.17 -19.44 3.73
N SER A 349 21.43 -19.59 3.33
CA SER A 349 22.07 -20.88 3.07
C SER A 349 23.54 -20.88 3.50
N GLY A 350 24.17 -22.07 3.52
CA GLY A 350 25.56 -22.21 3.96
C GLY A 350 25.72 -21.73 5.40
N GLU A 351 26.79 -20.97 5.67
CA GLU A 351 27.10 -20.40 6.99
C GLU A 351 26.52 -18.98 7.16
N ALA A 352 25.46 -18.63 6.43
CA ALA A 352 24.83 -17.31 6.50
C ALA A 352 24.23 -17.05 7.88
N LYS A 353 24.48 -15.86 8.42
CA LYS A 353 23.82 -15.35 9.62
C LYS A 353 23.18 -13.99 9.32
N LEU A 354 21.86 -13.91 9.46
CA LEU A 354 21.12 -12.65 9.39
C LEU A 354 20.63 -12.28 10.80
N ILE A 355 20.98 -11.08 11.25
CA ILE A 355 20.47 -10.50 12.51
C ILE A 355 19.59 -9.32 12.13
N ALA A 356 18.29 -9.43 12.36
CA ALA A 356 17.30 -8.40 12.03
C ALA A 356 16.64 -7.86 13.31
N ASP A 357 16.56 -6.54 13.44
CA ASP A 357 16.08 -5.86 14.65
C ASP A 357 15.14 -4.70 14.27
N GLY A 358 13.90 -4.70 14.79
CA GLY A 358 12.92 -3.63 14.55
C GLY A 358 12.36 -3.55 13.11
N VAL A 359 12.44 -4.63 12.34
CA VAL A 359 12.04 -4.67 10.92
C VAL A 359 10.67 -5.31 10.69
N HIS A 360 10.07 -5.07 9.53
CA HIS A 360 8.88 -5.79 9.08
C HIS A 360 9.24 -6.95 8.14
N PHE A 361 8.61 -8.12 8.32
CA PHE A 361 8.70 -9.27 7.41
C PHE A 361 7.35 -9.59 6.76
N GLY A 362 7.38 -9.88 5.47
CA GLY A 362 6.18 -10.13 4.67
C GLY A 362 5.79 -8.90 3.85
N ARG A 363 4.88 -9.11 2.90
CA ARG A 363 4.46 -8.03 2.00
C ARG A 363 3.79 -6.91 2.80
N PRO A 364 4.12 -5.62 2.51
CA PRO A 364 3.45 -4.49 3.14
C PRO A 364 1.94 -4.60 2.99
N LEU A 365 1.19 -4.15 4.00
CA LEU A 365 -0.29 -4.13 3.96
C LEU A 365 -0.83 -3.34 2.75
N THR A 366 -0.03 -2.42 2.19
CA THR A 366 -0.35 -1.64 0.99
C THR A 366 -0.33 -2.44 -0.32
N TRP A 367 0.20 -3.68 -0.34
CA TRP A 367 0.33 -4.52 -1.55
C TRP A 367 -0.85 -5.52 -1.76
N GLN A 368 -1.94 -5.34 -1.03
CA GLN A 368 -3.22 -6.09 -1.16
C GLN A 368 -3.92 -5.79 -2.50
N PRO A 369 -4.67 -6.75 -3.11
CA PRO A 369 -5.55 -7.72 -2.46
C PRO A 369 -5.04 -9.18 -2.41
N GLU A 370 -3.76 -9.44 -2.66
CA GLU A 370 -3.31 -10.82 -2.87
C GLU A 370 -3.06 -11.55 -1.53
N GLN A 371 -3.65 -12.74 -1.38
CA GLN A 371 -3.39 -13.72 -0.31
C GLN A 371 -1.95 -14.28 -0.31
N ASN A 372 -0.99 -13.59 -0.94
CA ASN A 372 0.36 -14.10 -1.13
C ASN A 372 1.12 -14.11 0.19
N ILE A 373 1.54 -15.30 0.57
CA ILE A 373 2.40 -15.57 1.70
C ILE A 373 3.83 -15.24 1.27
N GLY A 374 4.52 -14.35 1.99
CA GLY A 374 5.96 -14.17 1.81
C GLY A 374 6.72 -15.41 2.31
N GLU A 375 7.90 -15.68 1.79
CA GLU A 375 8.69 -16.86 2.18
C GLU A 375 10.05 -16.50 2.75
N ALA A 376 10.37 -17.07 3.91
CA ALA A 376 11.66 -17.01 4.56
C ALA A 376 12.22 -18.43 4.75
N ASN A 377 13.20 -18.80 3.94
CA ASN A 377 13.82 -20.12 3.91
C ASN A 377 15.22 -20.06 4.53
N VAL A 378 15.48 -20.88 5.55
CA VAL A 378 16.77 -20.98 6.24
C VAL A 378 17.30 -22.41 6.14
N LYS A 379 18.32 -22.61 5.32
CA LYS A 379 18.82 -23.93 4.90
C LYS A 379 20.24 -24.20 5.41
N GLY A 380 20.61 -25.46 5.54
CA GLY A 380 21.98 -25.85 5.86
C GLY A 380 22.37 -25.47 7.28
N SER A 381 23.46 -24.75 7.49
CA SER A 381 23.93 -24.23 8.79
C SER A 381 23.54 -22.76 9.03
N ALA A 382 22.66 -22.22 8.18
CA ALA A 382 22.30 -20.80 8.23
C ALA A 382 21.45 -20.46 9.46
N HIS A 383 21.51 -19.20 9.88
CA HIS A 383 20.87 -18.73 11.11
C HIS A 383 20.21 -17.36 10.90
N LEU A 384 18.88 -17.30 11.09
CA LEU A 384 18.13 -16.06 11.23
C LEU A 384 17.91 -15.75 12.71
N VAL A 385 18.33 -14.57 13.17
CA VAL A 385 18.02 -14.02 14.49
C VAL A 385 17.20 -12.75 14.28
N ALA A 386 15.95 -12.75 14.68
CA ALA A 386 15.03 -11.62 14.52
C ALA A 386 14.55 -11.10 15.90
N ARG A 387 14.59 -9.80 16.11
CA ARG A 387 14.20 -9.13 17.36
C ARG A 387 13.23 -8.00 17.09
N ASP A 388 12.20 -7.90 17.92
CA ASP A 388 11.20 -6.82 17.90
C ASP A 388 10.62 -6.57 16.50
N ILE A 389 10.40 -7.66 15.76
CA ILE A 389 9.91 -7.62 14.38
C ILE A 389 8.39 -7.61 14.30
N SER A 390 7.86 -7.08 13.21
CA SER A 390 6.47 -7.30 12.82
C SER A 390 6.38 -8.24 11.61
N THR A 391 5.31 -9.03 11.51
CA THR A 391 5.05 -9.91 10.36
C THR A 391 3.66 -9.71 9.80
N ASN A 392 3.49 -9.85 8.48
CA ASN A 392 2.18 -10.05 7.85
C ASN A 392 1.99 -11.53 7.46
N ASN A 393 1.35 -11.84 6.32
CA ASN A 393 1.30 -13.19 5.74
C ASN A 393 2.72 -13.67 5.36
N LEU A 394 3.27 -14.59 6.14
CA LEU A 394 4.64 -15.08 6.04
C LEU A 394 4.71 -16.57 6.34
N ARG A 395 5.54 -17.30 5.60
CA ARG A 395 5.96 -18.67 5.89
C ARG A 395 7.45 -18.70 6.20
N MET A 396 7.78 -19.17 7.39
CA MET A 396 9.16 -19.45 7.79
C MET A 396 9.43 -20.96 7.65
N ARG A 397 10.46 -21.31 6.89
CA ARG A 397 10.88 -22.70 6.70
C ARG A 397 12.34 -22.88 7.11
N THR A 398 12.63 -23.94 7.83
CA THR A 398 13.99 -24.43 8.07
C THR A 398 14.21 -25.76 7.38
N GLU A 399 15.41 -25.97 6.84
CA GLU A 399 15.84 -27.24 6.24
C GLU A 399 17.23 -27.64 6.75
N GLY A 400 17.42 -28.93 7.04
CA GLY A 400 18.71 -29.46 7.51
C GLY A 400 19.01 -29.03 8.93
N SER A 401 20.08 -28.27 9.15
CA SER A 401 20.45 -27.72 10.48
C SER A 401 20.15 -26.21 10.61
N GLY A 402 19.34 -25.65 9.70
CA GLY A 402 19.05 -24.23 9.67
C GLY A 402 18.32 -23.78 10.94
N ARG A 403 18.57 -22.57 11.42
CA ARG A 403 18.01 -22.09 12.68
C ARG A 403 17.32 -20.75 12.52
N VAL A 404 16.14 -20.64 13.11
CA VAL A 404 15.40 -19.37 13.22
C VAL A 404 15.15 -19.10 14.70
N GLU A 405 15.58 -17.95 15.19
CA GLU A 405 15.25 -17.41 16.50
C GLU A 405 14.51 -16.10 16.32
N VAL A 406 13.25 -16.01 16.76
CA VAL A 406 12.48 -14.78 16.76
C VAL A 406 12.11 -14.43 18.19
N SER A 407 12.33 -13.17 18.59
CA SER A 407 11.86 -12.63 19.87
C SER A 407 11.16 -11.30 19.68
N GLY A 408 10.12 -11.01 20.46
CA GLY A 408 9.39 -9.72 20.35
C GLY A 408 8.52 -9.62 19.09
N LEU A 409 7.98 -10.74 18.62
CA LEU A 409 7.17 -10.82 17.40
C LEU A 409 5.82 -10.10 17.56
N ILE A 410 5.50 -9.22 16.62
CA ILE A 410 4.18 -8.62 16.39
C ILE A 410 3.57 -9.25 15.13
N ARG A 411 2.45 -9.97 15.27
CA ARG A 411 1.81 -10.68 14.15
C ARG A 411 0.58 -9.92 13.65
N ASN A 412 0.67 -9.37 12.44
CA ASN A 412 -0.41 -8.64 11.75
C ASN A 412 -1.16 -9.52 10.73
N GLY A 413 -0.65 -10.71 10.40
CA GLY A 413 -1.24 -11.64 9.43
C GLY A 413 -0.97 -13.11 9.77
N THR A 414 -1.06 -13.99 8.79
CA THR A 414 -0.76 -15.43 8.99
C THR A 414 0.74 -15.66 9.10
N LEU A 415 1.19 -16.43 10.10
CA LEU A 415 2.58 -16.87 10.22
C LEU A 415 2.62 -18.40 10.22
N ASP A 416 2.95 -18.98 9.08
CA ASP A 416 3.18 -20.40 8.91
C ASP A 416 4.62 -20.75 9.27
N THR A 417 4.83 -21.88 9.94
CA THR A 417 6.16 -22.40 10.23
C THR A 417 6.29 -23.84 9.74
N VAL A 418 7.40 -24.16 9.07
CA VAL A 418 7.70 -25.50 8.55
C VAL A 418 9.13 -25.88 8.92
N ALA A 419 9.28 -26.79 9.87
CA ALA A 419 10.60 -27.24 10.34
C ALA A 419 10.98 -28.61 9.76
N GLU A 420 11.87 -28.64 8.77
CA GLU A 420 12.40 -29.85 8.13
C GLU A 420 13.84 -30.12 8.57
N GLY A 421 14.02 -30.35 9.88
CA GLY A 421 15.28 -30.73 10.51
C GLY A 421 15.86 -29.66 11.44
N GLY A 422 15.72 -28.39 11.09
CA GLY A 422 16.26 -27.25 11.83
C GLY A 422 15.23 -26.58 12.75
N PRO A 423 15.60 -26.05 13.94
CA PRO A 423 14.63 -25.46 14.86
C PRO A 423 14.16 -24.06 14.43
N ILE A 424 12.86 -23.81 14.60
CA ILE A 424 12.23 -22.48 14.57
C ILE A 424 11.74 -22.17 15.98
N GLU A 425 12.39 -21.23 16.65
CA GLU A 425 12.06 -20.78 18.00
C GLU A 425 11.39 -19.40 17.95
N LEU A 426 10.10 -19.35 18.23
CA LEU A 426 9.34 -18.10 18.40
C LEU A 426 9.22 -17.81 19.90
N ASN A 427 10.21 -17.13 20.46
CA ASN A 427 10.32 -16.88 21.90
C ASN A 427 9.54 -15.63 22.30
N LYS A 428 8.51 -15.83 23.13
CA LYS A 428 7.46 -14.83 23.40
C LYS A 428 6.87 -14.33 22.07
N GLU A 429 5.79 -14.98 21.63
CA GLU A 429 4.70 -14.13 21.16
C GLU A 429 4.49 -13.13 22.29
N ALA A 430 4.75 -11.86 22.03
CA ALA A 430 3.93 -10.90 22.72
C ALA A 430 2.52 -11.31 22.28
N SER A 431 1.81 -12.10 23.10
CA SER A 431 0.36 -12.10 23.09
C SER A 431 0.02 -10.63 22.94
N SER A 432 -0.66 -10.27 21.85
CA SER A 432 -1.00 -8.94 21.30
C SER A 432 -1.42 -7.88 22.33
N GLY A 433 -0.60 -7.67 23.34
CA GLY A 433 -1.08 -7.46 24.70
C GLY A 433 -0.01 -6.92 25.64
N GLN A 434 1.25 -6.79 25.20
CA GLN A 434 2.25 -6.04 25.97
C GLN A 434 3.40 -5.39 25.20
N ALA A 435 3.33 -5.33 23.87
CA ALA A 435 3.64 -4.08 23.17
C ALA A 435 2.30 -3.59 22.61
N ARG A 436 1.39 -3.14 23.50
CA ARG A 436 0.33 -2.26 23.04
C ARG A 436 1.07 -1.09 22.40
N GLN A 437 1.00 -0.97 21.08
CA GLN A 437 0.78 0.35 20.52
C GLN A 437 -0.39 0.88 21.35
N THR A 438 -0.10 1.77 22.29
CA THR A 438 -1.12 2.26 23.23
C THR A 438 -2.21 2.83 22.35
N LYS A 439 -3.39 2.20 22.37
CA LYS A 439 -4.54 2.66 21.58
C LYS A 439 -4.64 4.16 21.76
N PRO A 440 -4.78 4.94 20.68
CA PRO A 440 -4.92 6.38 20.81
C PRO A 440 -6.06 6.68 21.79
N LYS A 441 -5.75 7.43 22.85
CA LYS A 441 -6.76 7.95 23.76
C LYS A 441 -7.55 9.00 23.00
N VAL A 442 -8.87 8.86 22.95
CA VAL A 442 -9.73 9.69 22.11
C VAL A 442 -10.84 10.33 22.94
N TRP A 443 -11.04 11.63 22.72
CA TRP A 443 -12.18 12.39 23.18
C TRP A 443 -12.86 13.05 21.98
N ILE A 444 -14.18 12.98 21.86
CA ILE A 444 -14.90 13.49 20.68
C ILE A 444 -15.83 14.62 21.08
N TYR A 445 -15.75 15.75 20.38
CA TYR A 445 -16.78 16.79 20.38
C TYR A 445 -17.49 16.77 19.03
N THR A 446 -18.76 16.39 19.04
CA THR A 446 -19.59 16.25 17.85
C THR A 446 -20.86 17.07 17.99
N ASP A 447 -21.30 17.71 16.90
CA ASP A 447 -22.59 18.38 16.86
C ASP A 447 -23.75 17.43 16.53
N MET A 448 -23.48 16.12 16.41
CA MET A 448 -24.49 15.07 16.28
C MET A 448 -25.66 15.26 17.24
N SER A 449 -26.86 15.19 16.69
CA SER A 449 -28.11 15.24 17.44
C SER A 449 -29.20 14.39 16.78
N ASP A 450 -30.32 14.20 17.47
CA ASP A 450 -31.43 13.38 16.98
C ASP A 450 -31.98 13.91 15.64
N PRO A 451 -31.84 13.16 14.53
CA PRO A 451 -32.29 13.60 13.21
C PRO A 451 -33.82 13.61 13.08
N GLN A 452 -34.57 13.15 14.10
CA GLN A 452 -36.02 13.30 14.15
C GLN A 452 -36.46 14.68 14.65
N LEU A 453 -35.54 15.48 15.21
CA LEU A 453 -35.86 16.82 15.70
C LEU A 453 -35.89 17.81 14.52
N PRO A 454 -37.02 18.50 14.29
CA PRO A 454 -37.16 19.41 13.17
C PRO A 454 -36.29 20.66 13.36
N GLY A 455 -35.66 21.11 12.29
CA GLY A 455 -34.82 22.31 12.30
C GLY A 455 -34.64 22.93 10.92
N GLY A 456 -33.81 23.98 10.87
CA GLY A 456 -33.67 24.84 9.70
C GLY A 456 -32.62 24.40 8.67
N ASN A 457 -31.99 23.24 8.83
CA ASN A 457 -30.99 22.78 7.87
C ASN A 457 -31.64 22.26 6.56
N HIS A 458 -30.82 21.89 5.58
CA HIS A 458 -31.29 21.45 4.27
C HIS A 458 -32.03 20.10 4.28
N ARG A 459 -31.93 19.33 5.36
CA ARG A 459 -32.63 18.05 5.61
C ARG A 459 -33.89 18.22 6.47
N GLY A 460 -34.18 19.45 6.91
CA GLY A 460 -35.28 19.73 7.85
C GLY A 460 -35.01 19.31 9.29
N THR A 461 -33.74 19.07 9.65
CA THR A 461 -33.28 18.69 11.00
C THR A 461 -32.51 19.85 11.66
N ILE A 462 -32.21 19.76 12.96
CA ILE A 462 -31.45 20.82 13.66
C ILE A 462 -29.99 20.85 13.19
N ASN A 463 -29.28 19.73 13.29
CA ASN A 463 -27.93 19.55 12.74
C ASN A 463 -27.95 18.57 11.57
N ASP A 464 -26.91 18.67 10.75
CA ASP A 464 -26.68 17.73 9.66
C ASP A 464 -26.43 16.31 10.20
N PRO A 465 -26.97 15.25 9.58
CA PRO A 465 -26.84 13.89 10.11
C PRO A 465 -25.57 13.13 9.67
N ASP A 466 -24.58 13.78 9.05
CA ASP A 466 -23.28 13.16 8.71
C ASP A 466 -22.58 12.57 9.93
N ASP A 467 -22.60 13.29 11.06
CA ASP A 467 -22.01 12.80 12.30
C ASP A 467 -22.64 11.48 12.79
N VAL A 468 -23.91 11.20 12.43
CA VAL A 468 -24.56 9.92 12.76
C VAL A 468 -23.87 8.76 12.03
N SER A 469 -23.58 8.94 10.75
CA SER A 469 -22.84 7.96 9.95
C SER A 469 -21.39 7.86 10.44
N ALA A 470 -20.71 8.99 10.67
CA ALA A 470 -19.33 9.01 11.13
C ALA A 470 -19.17 8.33 12.50
N MET A 471 -20.10 8.55 13.43
CA MET A 471 -20.13 7.89 14.73
C MET A 471 -20.34 6.38 14.58
N ALA A 472 -21.30 5.93 13.76
CA ALA A 472 -21.48 4.49 13.53
C ALA A 472 -20.22 3.82 12.95
N GLY A 473 -19.53 4.50 12.01
CA GLY A 473 -18.25 4.06 11.49
C GLY A 473 -17.15 4.00 12.56
N TYR A 474 -17.03 5.04 13.39
CA TYR A 474 -16.10 5.06 14.53
C TYR A 474 -16.36 3.90 15.50
N LEU A 475 -17.63 3.59 15.78
CA LEU A 475 -18.01 2.50 16.68
C LEU A 475 -17.72 1.11 16.12
N LEU A 476 -17.83 0.94 14.80
CA LEU A 476 -17.32 -0.27 14.14
C LEU A 476 -15.80 -0.40 14.34
N MET A 477 -15.06 0.70 14.47
CA MET A 477 -13.60 0.72 14.70
C MET A 477 -13.21 0.86 16.18
N ALA A 478 -14.14 0.76 17.14
CA ALA A 478 -13.88 1.15 18.53
C ALA A 478 -12.79 0.33 19.25
N ASN A 479 -12.43 -0.85 18.76
CA ASN A 479 -11.28 -1.61 19.28
C ASN A 479 -9.94 -0.95 18.96
N GLU A 480 -9.85 -0.02 18.00
CA GLU A 480 -8.60 0.67 17.69
C GLU A 480 -8.30 1.84 18.65
N PHE A 481 -9.27 2.22 19.49
CA PHE A 481 -9.19 3.40 20.34
C PHE A 481 -9.35 3.08 21.83
N GLU A 482 -8.78 3.96 22.66
CA GLU A 482 -9.15 4.10 24.07
C GLU A 482 -10.09 5.31 24.16
N THR A 483 -11.39 5.09 23.94
CA THR A 483 -12.39 6.17 23.95
C THR A 483 -12.67 6.61 25.39
N LEU A 484 -12.31 7.84 25.72
CA LEU A 484 -12.49 8.43 27.05
C LEU A 484 -13.81 9.19 27.21
N GLY A 485 -14.37 9.70 26.11
CA GLY A 485 -15.67 10.36 26.14
C GLY A 485 -16.15 10.85 24.78
N ILE A 486 -17.47 10.82 24.59
CA ILE A 486 -18.14 11.31 23.39
C ILE A 486 -19.16 12.38 23.80
N VAL A 487 -18.87 13.63 23.46
CA VAL A 487 -19.70 14.79 23.76
C VAL A 487 -20.61 15.10 22.57
N VAL A 488 -21.92 15.00 22.77
CA VAL A 488 -22.93 15.15 21.71
C VAL A 488 -23.68 16.49 21.79
N ALA A 489 -24.19 16.93 20.63
CA ALA A 489 -24.85 18.23 20.45
C ALA A 489 -23.99 19.44 20.87
N SER A 490 -22.69 19.39 20.57
CA SER A 490 -21.75 20.51 20.74
C SER A 490 -21.97 21.58 19.65
N THR A 491 -23.02 22.38 19.83
CA THR A 491 -23.49 23.37 18.84
C THR A 491 -24.23 24.55 19.49
N HIS A 492 -24.43 25.61 18.71
CA HIS A 492 -25.07 26.87 19.13
C HIS A 492 -26.50 27.05 18.61
N ARG A 493 -27.08 26.01 18.02
CA ARG A 493 -28.45 26.06 17.49
C ARG A 493 -29.44 26.32 18.63
N ASN A 494 -30.17 27.43 18.55
CA ASN A 494 -31.13 27.82 19.58
C ASN A 494 -32.27 26.81 19.74
N GLU A 495 -32.56 26.06 18.68
CA GLU A 495 -33.53 24.97 18.65
C GLU A 495 -33.22 23.90 19.70
N HIS A 496 -31.94 23.67 20.02
CA HIS A 496 -31.56 22.64 20.99
C HIS A 496 -31.89 22.98 22.44
N LYS A 497 -32.09 24.25 22.79
CA LYS A 497 -32.28 24.68 24.18
C LYS A 497 -33.42 23.95 24.89
N SER A 498 -34.48 23.62 24.15
CA SER A 498 -35.68 22.94 24.67
C SER A 498 -35.77 21.46 24.26
N THR A 499 -34.78 20.93 23.55
CA THR A 499 -34.80 19.51 23.12
C THR A 499 -34.45 18.58 24.28
N PRO A 500 -34.89 17.30 24.25
CA PRO A 500 -34.50 16.30 25.25
C PRO A 500 -32.98 16.12 25.37
N ASP A 501 -32.55 15.38 26.39
CA ASP A 501 -31.15 14.98 26.58
C ASP A 501 -30.63 14.20 25.35
N GLN A 502 -29.70 14.81 24.62
CA GLN A 502 -29.14 14.23 23.40
C GLN A 502 -28.19 13.07 23.68
N ALA A 503 -27.55 13.02 24.85
CA ALA A 503 -26.74 11.86 25.23
C ALA A 503 -27.61 10.64 25.52
N LYS A 504 -28.81 10.83 26.06
CA LYS A 504 -29.78 9.74 26.23
C LYS A 504 -30.26 9.20 24.89
N TRP A 505 -30.48 10.07 23.90
CA TRP A 505 -30.79 9.65 22.53
C TRP A 505 -29.63 8.84 21.93
N ALA A 506 -28.40 9.36 22.00
CA ALA A 506 -27.21 8.69 21.45
C ALA A 506 -26.98 7.33 22.11
N ARG A 507 -27.10 7.22 23.44
CA ARG A 507 -27.02 5.94 24.17
C ARG A 507 -28.06 4.93 23.70
N ARG A 508 -29.29 5.36 23.43
CA ARG A 508 -30.34 4.46 22.92
C ARG A 508 -30.05 4.04 21.48
N LEU A 509 -29.66 4.96 20.60
CA LEU A 509 -29.43 4.64 19.20
C LEU A 509 -28.16 3.78 19.02
N PHE A 510 -27.03 4.29 19.49
CA PHE A 510 -25.73 3.65 19.30
C PHE A 510 -25.42 2.61 20.36
N GLY A 511 -25.76 2.85 21.62
CA GLY A 511 -25.47 1.90 22.70
C GLY A 511 -26.21 0.58 22.51
N ASP A 512 -27.51 0.61 22.16
CA ASP A 512 -28.28 -0.61 21.91
C ASP A 512 -27.74 -1.37 20.67
N ALA A 513 -27.38 -0.65 19.61
CA ALA A 513 -26.78 -1.25 18.41
C ALA A 513 -25.39 -1.84 18.68
N TYR A 514 -24.54 -1.09 19.38
CA TYR A 514 -23.20 -1.51 19.75
C TYR A 514 -23.22 -2.77 20.61
N GLN A 515 -24.07 -2.82 21.64
CA GLN A 515 -24.20 -4.00 22.50
C GLN A 515 -24.70 -5.23 21.74
N ALA A 516 -25.59 -5.05 20.76
CA ALA A 516 -26.06 -6.15 19.92
C ALA A 516 -24.93 -6.75 19.06
N ASP A 517 -24.02 -5.91 18.57
CA ASP A 517 -22.94 -6.30 17.66
C ASP A 517 -21.64 -6.72 18.41
N LEU A 518 -21.46 -6.27 19.66
CA LEU A 518 -20.22 -6.34 20.45
C LEU A 518 -19.64 -7.76 20.58
N GLN A 519 -20.50 -8.75 20.86
CA GLN A 519 -20.02 -10.11 21.09
C GLN A 519 -19.28 -10.66 19.86
N LYS A 520 -19.84 -10.46 18.67
CA LYS A 520 -19.28 -10.97 17.42
C LYS A 520 -18.10 -10.15 16.94
N LEU A 521 -18.17 -8.83 17.11
CA LEU A 521 -17.01 -7.96 16.88
C LEU A 521 -15.80 -8.39 17.70
N ASN A 522 -15.99 -8.70 18.99
CA ASN A 522 -14.91 -9.21 19.85
C ASN A 522 -14.46 -10.63 19.52
N GLN A 523 -15.30 -11.47 18.91
CA GLN A 523 -14.87 -12.79 18.44
C GLN A 523 -13.87 -12.69 17.29
N GLN A 524 -14.01 -11.66 16.45
CA GLN A 524 -13.19 -11.52 15.24
C GLN A 524 -11.97 -10.60 15.42
N PHE A 525 -12.13 -9.46 16.09
CA PHE A 525 -11.06 -8.44 16.17
C PHE A 525 -10.58 -8.14 17.59
N GLU A 526 -11.25 -8.71 18.60
CA GLU A 526 -10.95 -8.51 20.03
C GLU A 526 -10.89 -7.01 20.44
N GLY A 527 -10.64 -6.75 21.73
CA GLY A 527 -10.28 -5.42 22.21
C GLY A 527 -11.36 -4.32 22.17
N TYR A 528 -12.60 -4.60 21.78
CA TYR A 528 -13.67 -3.60 21.81
C TYR A 528 -14.03 -3.22 23.26
N PRO A 529 -14.25 -1.92 23.55
CA PRO A 529 -14.67 -1.50 24.88
C PRO A 529 -16.03 -2.11 25.25
N LYS A 530 -16.20 -2.51 26.52
CA LYS A 530 -17.46 -3.11 26.97
C LYS A 530 -18.61 -2.11 26.97
N GLN A 531 -18.30 -0.83 27.17
CA GLN A 531 -19.23 0.27 27.30
C GLN A 531 -18.59 1.52 26.70
N LEU A 532 -19.44 2.45 26.26
CA LEU A 532 -19.07 3.72 25.69
C LEU A 532 -19.95 4.80 26.30
N ASP A 533 -19.33 5.89 26.70
CA ASP A 533 -20.01 6.97 27.42
C ASP A 533 -20.30 8.15 26.49
N PHE A 534 -21.59 8.39 26.28
CA PHE A 534 -22.09 9.61 25.64
C PHE A 534 -22.51 10.62 26.71
N VAL A 535 -22.04 11.85 26.57
CA VAL A 535 -22.32 12.97 27.48
C VAL A 535 -22.90 14.13 26.68
N GLN A 536 -23.90 14.83 27.21
CA GLN A 536 -24.47 15.98 26.51
C GLN A 536 -23.51 17.16 26.66
N SER A 537 -23.24 17.87 25.57
CA SER A 537 -22.45 19.09 25.58
C SER A 537 -22.96 20.10 26.59
N CYS A 538 -22.04 20.73 27.33
CA CYS A 538 -22.40 21.75 28.32
C CYS A 538 -22.89 23.06 27.69
N ILE A 539 -22.65 23.27 26.39
CA ILE A 539 -23.10 24.48 25.68
C ILE A 539 -24.47 24.32 25.00
N LYS A 540 -24.99 23.08 24.90
CA LYS A 540 -26.25 22.77 24.19
C LYS A 540 -27.45 23.59 24.70
N GLU A 541 -27.58 23.74 26.02
CA GLU A 541 -28.72 24.46 26.62
C GLU A 541 -28.55 25.98 26.64
N THR A 542 -27.31 26.46 26.75
CA THR A 542 -27.01 27.90 26.82
C THR A 542 -26.91 28.52 25.42
N GLY A 543 -26.42 27.76 24.44
CA GLY A 543 -25.95 28.27 23.15
C GLY A 543 -24.78 29.26 23.34
N GLU A 544 -24.00 29.10 24.41
CA GLU A 544 -22.90 30.00 24.72
C GLU A 544 -21.79 29.86 23.68
N LYS A 545 -21.41 30.98 23.06
CA LYS A 545 -20.23 31.09 22.21
C LYS A 545 -19.00 31.53 23.01
N PHE A 546 -17.83 31.14 22.53
CA PHE A 546 -16.54 31.50 23.09
C PHE A 546 -16.32 33.02 23.05
N THR A 547 -15.85 33.57 24.17
CA THR A 547 -15.53 34.99 24.31
C THR A 547 -14.01 35.14 24.50
N PRO A 548 -13.25 35.60 23.49
CA PRO A 548 -11.78 35.62 23.55
C PRO A 548 -11.17 36.48 24.65
N THR A 549 -11.93 37.41 25.22
CA THR A 549 -11.50 38.29 26.31
C THR A 549 -11.83 37.73 27.70
N ARG A 550 -12.66 36.68 27.79
CA ARG A 550 -12.98 36.00 29.04
C ARG A 550 -11.83 35.06 29.40
N GLN A 551 -11.43 35.06 30.67
CA GLN A 551 -10.30 34.26 31.16
C GLN A 551 -10.68 32.81 31.47
N TYR A 552 -11.96 32.49 31.65
CA TYR A 552 -12.42 31.12 31.97
C TYR A 552 -11.71 30.48 33.18
N GLU A 553 -11.43 31.25 34.24
CA GLU A 553 -10.72 30.78 35.45
C GLU A 553 -11.40 29.61 36.18
N SER A 554 -12.70 29.40 35.97
CA SER A 554 -13.48 28.32 36.56
C SER A 554 -14.22 27.51 35.50
N LEU A 555 -14.15 26.18 35.63
CA LEU A 555 -14.89 25.22 34.81
C LEU A 555 -16.19 24.71 35.46
N ALA A 556 -16.65 25.32 36.57
CA ALA A 556 -17.81 24.85 37.32
C ALA A 556 -19.10 24.74 36.50
N THR A 557 -19.25 25.57 35.46
CA THR A 557 -20.38 25.56 34.53
C THR A 557 -20.09 24.84 33.21
N TYR A 558 -18.91 24.21 33.08
CA TYR A 558 -18.43 23.52 31.88
C TYR A 558 -18.03 22.06 32.20
N PRO A 559 -18.98 21.21 32.65
CA PRO A 559 -18.67 19.87 33.15
C PRO A 559 -17.98 18.94 32.14
N THR A 560 -18.30 19.06 30.85
CA THR A 560 -17.65 18.29 29.76
C THR A 560 -16.19 18.71 29.57
N VAL A 561 -15.91 20.02 29.62
CA VAL A 561 -14.54 20.57 29.58
C VAL A 561 -13.74 20.16 30.83
N ALA A 562 -14.37 20.23 32.01
CA ALA A 562 -13.76 19.79 33.26
C ALA A 562 -13.45 18.28 33.22
N SER A 563 -14.34 17.47 32.67
CA SER A 563 -14.14 16.02 32.53
C SER A 563 -12.94 15.69 31.63
N LEU A 564 -12.80 16.38 30.50
CA LEU A 564 -11.63 16.23 29.63
C LEU A 564 -10.34 16.62 30.37
N LEU A 565 -10.34 17.76 31.09
CA LEU A 565 -9.17 18.17 31.87
C LEU A 565 -8.81 17.16 32.97
N ASN A 566 -9.80 16.56 33.63
CA ASN A 566 -9.55 15.51 34.61
C ASN A 566 -8.85 14.29 34.00
N HIS A 567 -9.22 13.88 32.79
CA HIS A 567 -8.50 12.79 32.11
C HIS A 567 -7.08 13.19 31.72
N VAL A 568 -6.83 14.45 31.38
CA VAL A 568 -5.46 14.95 31.14
C VAL A 568 -4.63 14.84 32.43
N ASP A 569 -5.23 15.07 33.59
CA ASP A 569 -4.56 14.97 34.90
C ASP A 569 -4.20 13.54 35.30
N GLU A 570 -4.80 12.55 34.64
CA GLU A 570 -4.56 11.12 34.87
C GLU A 570 -3.48 10.53 33.95
N LEU A 571 -2.96 11.31 33.00
CA LEU A 571 -1.97 10.84 32.01
C LEU A 571 -0.56 10.76 32.58
N ASN A 572 0.22 9.82 32.03
CA ASN A 572 1.68 9.83 32.19
C ASN A 572 2.34 10.83 31.24
N ASP A 573 3.60 11.20 31.53
CA ASP A 573 4.36 12.24 30.80
C ASP A 573 4.48 12.01 29.28
N ASN A 574 4.35 10.76 28.81
CA ASN A 574 4.46 10.39 27.40
C ASN A 574 3.11 10.16 26.71
N GLU A 575 1.99 10.29 27.42
CA GLU A 575 0.66 10.04 26.88
C GLU A 575 -0.02 11.32 26.38
N VAL A 576 -0.90 11.15 25.38
CA VAL A 576 -1.64 12.24 24.74
C VAL A 576 -3.09 11.82 24.53
N ILE A 577 -4.03 12.72 24.83
CA ILE A 577 -5.43 12.61 24.42
C ILE A 577 -5.63 13.32 23.08
N ASN A 578 -6.22 12.61 22.14
CA ASN A 578 -6.58 13.12 20.82
C ASN A 578 -8.04 13.58 20.86
N VAL A 579 -8.25 14.88 20.76
CA VAL A 579 -9.56 15.53 20.75
C VAL A 579 -10.02 15.67 19.30
N LEU A 580 -11.00 14.85 18.91
CA LEU A 580 -11.61 14.90 17.58
C LEU A 580 -12.75 15.93 17.60
N CYS A 581 -12.66 16.94 16.76
CA CYS A 581 -13.61 18.04 16.69
C CYS A 581 -14.42 17.95 15.39
N TRP A 582 -15.66 17.48 15.48
CA TRP A 582 -16.59 17.31 14.34
C TRP A 582 -17.62 18.45 14.26
N GLY A 583 -17.76 19.21 15.35
CA GLY A 583 -18.69 20.34 15.43
C GLY A 583 -18.02 21.65 15.85
N SER A 584 -18.65 22.36 16.79
CA SER A 584 -18.12 23.63 17.28
C SER A 584 -16.81 23.49 18.07
N LEU A 585 -15.92 24.47 17.93
CA LEU A 585 -14.66 24.55 18.69
C LEU A 585 -14.79 25.25 20.05
N THR A 586 -16.00 25.59 20.50
CA THR A 586 -16.20 26.36 21.74
C THR A 586 -15.66 25.63 22.97
N GLU A 587 -16.03 24.38 23.20
CA GLU A 587 -15.56 23.60 24.36
C GLU A 587 -14.03 23.38 24.31
N PRO A 588 -13.41 23.00 23.17
CA PRO A 588 -11.95 23.01 23.01
C PRO A 588 -11.30 24.36 23.33
N ALA A 589 -11.87 25.48 22.86
CA ALA A 589 -11.33 26.81 23.12
C ALA A 589 -11.42 27.22 24.60
N ILE A 590 -12.51 26.82 25.29
CA ILE A 590 -12.66 27.03 26.73
C ILE A 590 -11.60 26.26 27.51
N LEU A 591 -11.30 25.00 27.14
CA LEU A 591 -10.22 24.23 27.77
C LEU A 591 -8.88 24.96 27.67
N VAL A 592 -8.52 25.39 26.45
CA VAL A 592 -7.24 26.06 26.18
C VAL A 592 -7.17 27.39 26.93
N ALA A 593 -8.24 28.19 26.90
CA ALA A 593 -8.31 29.45 27.62
C ALA A 593 -8.21 29.28 29.14
N HIS A 594 -8.89 28.27 29.69
CA HIS A 594 -8.81 27.93 31.11
C HIS A 594 -7.38 27.56 31.52
N CYS A 595 -6.70 26.70 30.76
CA CYS A 595 -5.33 26.29 31.04
C CYS A 595 -4.37 27.48 31.00
N HIS A 596 -4.56 28.42 30.07
CA HIS A 596 -3.78 29.67 30.05
C HIS A 596 -4.05 30.56 31.26
N ALA A 597 -5.31 30.81 31.60
CA ALA A 597 -5.67 31.71 32.71
C ALA A 597 -5.25 31.16 34.08
N THR A 598 -5.23 29.84 34.24
CA THR A 598 -4.82 29.16 35.48
C THR A 598 -3.36 28.72 35.49
N GLN A 599 -2.57 29.10 34.47
CA GLN A 599 -1.16 28.76 34.34
C GLN A 599 -0.86 27.25 34.27
N GLN A 600 -1.81 26.46 33.76
CA GLN A 600 -1.70 25.02 33.57
C GLN A 600 -1.33 24.64 32.13
N THR A 601 -0.53 25.48 31.44
CA THR A 601 -0.22 25.31 30.01
C THR A 601 0.56 24.04 29.69
N GLU A 602 1.29 23.48 30.65
CA GLU A 602 1.98 22.19 30.48
C GLU A 602 0.99 21.05 30.18
N LYS A 603 -0.21 21.09 30.75
CA LYS A 603 -1.27 20.11 30.48
C LYS A 603 -1.67 20.08 29.00
N LEU A 604 -1.54 21.20 28.29
CA LEU A 604 -1.86 21.28 26.87
C LEU A 604 -0.88 20.50 25.98
N LYS A 605 0.31 20.14 26.48
CA LYS A 605 1.25 19.25 25.76
C LYS A 605 0.73 17.82 25.63
N HIS A 606 -0.17 17.43 26.53
CA HIS A 606 -0.84 16.13 26.55
C HIS A 606 -2.16 16.13 25.77
N VAL A 607 -2.49 17.23 25.08
CA VAL A 607 -3.72 17.34 24.29
C VAL A 607 -3.36 17.66 22.85
N ARG A 608 -3.90 16.85 21.93
CA ARG A 608 -3.79 17.06 20.49
C ARG A 608 -5.19 17.24 19.91
N PHE A 609 -5.41 18.33 19.18
CA PHE A 609 -6.69 18.58 18.52
C PHE A 609 -6.63 18.15 17.06
N ILE A 610 -7.67 17.49 16.57
CA ILE A 610 -7.82 17.06 15.17
C ILE A 610 -9.23 17.45 14.73
N ALA A 611 -9.36 18.41 13.81
CA ALA A 611 -10.66 18.92 13.40
C ALA A 611 -10.99 18.67 11.93
N HIS A 612 -12.29 18.54 11.70
CA HIS A 612 -12.96 18.60 10.40
C HIS A 612 -14.24 19.41 10.64
N TRP A 613 -14.70 20.31 9.79
CA TRP A 613 -14.07 21.01 8.68
C TRP A 613 -13.94 22.51 9.07
N THR A 614 -12.81 22.95 9.63
CA THR A 614 -12.65 24.33 10.17
C THR A 614 -11.71 25.21 9.35
N ASN A 615 -10.96 24.66 8.39
CA ASN A 615 -10.09 25.39 7.47
C ASN A 615 -10.04 24.70 6.10
N SER A 616 -10.52 25.35 5.04
CA SER A 616 -10.31 24.87 3.67
C SER A 616 -10.14 26.05 2.72
N PRO A 617 -8.93 26.30 2.23
CA PRO A 617 -8.75 27.22 1.13
C PRO A 617 -9.23 26.67 -0.23
N LEU A 618 -9.43 25.36 -0.38
CA LEU A 618 -9.75 24.73 -1.68
C LEU A 618 -11.26 24.67 -2.00
N HIS A 619 -12.11 24.37 -1.02
CA HIS A 619 -13.53 24.06 -1.21
C HIS A 619 -14.49 25.15 -0.67
N GLN A 620 -15.17 24.95 0.47
CA GLN A 620 -16.20 25.89 0.97
C GLN A 620 -15.61 27.25 1.40
N GLY A 621 -14.37 27.28 1.89
CA GLY A 621 -13.63 28.52 2.15
C GLY A 621 -12.97 29.07 0.89
N SER A 622 -12.04 30.00 1.06
CA SER A 622 -11.16 30.48 -0.01
C SER A 622 -9.75 30.70 0.51
N VAL A 623 -8.77 30.90 -0.36
CA VAL A 623 -7.39 31.24 0.04
C VAL A 623 -7.35 32.45 0.98
N GLU A 624 -8.19 33.46 0.72
CA GLU A 624 -8.27 34.68 1.53
C GLU A 624 -9.06 34.50 2.82
N ARG A 625 -10.01 33.56 2.85
CA ARG A 625 -10.90 33.30 3.97
C ARG A 625 -11.10 31.80 4.18
N PRO A 626 -10.05 31.05 4.54
CA PRO A 626 -10.13 29.60 4.55
C PRO A 626 -10.93 29.07 5.74
N GLY A 627 -11.13 29.89 6.79
CA GLY A 627 -12.05 29.59 7.88
C GLY A 627 -13.53 29.88 7.58
N ASN A 628 -13.91 30.29 6.36
CA ASN A 628 -15.31 30.51 6.00
C ASN A 628 -16.05 29.20 5.68
N VAL A 629 -15.96 28.24 6.60
CA VAL A 629 -16.49 26.88 6.50
C VAL A 629 -17.49 26.59 7.63
N ALA A 630 -18.28 25.53 7.53
CA ALA A 630 -19.42 25.25 8.41
C ALA A 630 -19.02 25.27 9.90
N ASN A 631 -18.09 24.41 10.30
CA ASN A 631 -17.75 24.20 11.71
C ASN A 631 -17.03 25.42 12.32
N CYS A 632 -16.22 26.12 11.51
CA CYS A 632 -15.59 27.37 11.96
C CYS A 632 -16.61 28.52 12.08
N ARG A 633 -17.68 28.57 11.26
CA ARG A 633 -18.72 29.61 11.35
C ARG A 633 -19.66 29.46 12.53
N GLU A 634 -19.83 28.23 13.04
CA GLU A 634 -20.60 27.99 14.26
C GLU A 634 -20.09 28.85 15.42
N ASP A 635 -18.77 28.91 15.60
CA ASP A 635 -18.11 29.83 16.52
C ASP A 635 -16.78 30.34 15.96
N ALA A 636 -16.86 31.39 15.15
CA ALA A 636 -15.69 31.99 14.52
C ALA A 636 -14.67 32.53 15.54
N ALA A 637 -15.12 32.92 16.74
CA ALA A 637 -14.25 33.42 17.79
C ALA A 637 -13.43 32.27 18.42
N ALA A 638 -14.08 31.14 18.71
CA ALA A 638 -13.39 29.92 19.15
C ALA A 638 -12.39 29.43 18.10
N CYS A 639 -12.82 29.36 16.84
CA CYS A 639 -11.99 28.90 15.73
C CYS A 639 -10.75 29.79 15.53
N ALA A 640 -10.92 31.12 15.53
CA ALA A 640 -9.81 32.06 15.42
C ALA A 640 -8.86 31.98 16.64
N TYR A 641 -9.41 31.78 17.84
CA TYR A 641 -8.62 31.62 19.06
C TYR A 641 -7.74 30.36 18.99
N MET A 642 -8.32 29.20 18.70
CA MET A 642 -7.59 27.92 18.62
C MET A 642 -6.44 27.99 17.62
N LYS A 643 -6.70 28.49 16.40
CA LYS A 643 -5.67 28.63 15.35
C LYS A 643 -4.55 29.59 15.75
N ARG A 644 -4.88 30.70 16.42
CA ARG A 644 -3.87 31.64 16.92
C ARG A 644 -2.97 30.98 17.98
N ILE A 645 -3.54 30.21 18.90
CA ILE A 645 -2.76 29.51 19.93
C ILE A 645 -1.91 28.40 19.29
N ALA A 646 -2.44 27.65 18.33
CA ALA A 646 -1.70 26.62 17.60
C ALA A 646 -0.53 27.20 16.79
N ALA A 647 -0.75 28.31 16.06
CA ALA A 647 0.31 29.00 15.32
C ALA A 647 1.44 29.55 16.22
N SER A 648 1.18 29.76 17.52
CA SER A 648 2.21 30.12 18.50
C SER A 648 3.00 28.93 19.04
N GLY A 649 2.63 27.69 18.67
CA GLY A 649 3.22 26.45 19.15
C GLY A 649 2.74 26.00 20.53
N ALA A 650 1.75 26.68 21.12
CA ALA A 650 1.26 26.39 22.47
C ALA A 650 0.32 25.18 22.55
N ILE A 651 -0.27 24.78 21.42
CA ILE A 651 -1.04 23.54 21.26
C ILE A 651 -0.71 22.88 19.93
N ARG A 652 -0.94 21.57 19.82
CA ARG A 652 -0.92 20.87 18.52
C ARG A 652 -2.34 20.78 17.98
N TYR A 653 -2.57 21.36 16.82
CA TYR A 653 -3.88 21.38 16.19
C TYR A 653 -3.79 21.00 14.71
N TYR A 654 -4.30 19.82 14.36
CA TYR A 654 -4.35 19.30 13.01
C TYR A 654 -5.72 19.58 12.39
N GLU A 655 -5.73 20.05 11.15
CA GLU A 655 -6.95 20.41 10.45
C GLU A 655 -7.06 19.65 9.14
N CYS A 656 -8.05 18.75 9.08
CA CYS A 656 -8.29 17.88 7.95
C CYS A 656 -8.81 18.65 6.72
N GLY A 657 -9.37 19.84 6.88
CA GLY A 657 -10.04 20.55 5.80
C GLY A 657 -11.18 19.73 5.23
N ALA A 658 -11.34 19.71 3.90
CA ALA A 658 -12.43 19.02 3.25
C ALA A 658 -12.11 17.58 2.84
N ILE A 659 -10.97 17.02 3.28
CA ILE A 659 -10.48 15.71 2.81
C ILE A 659 -11.42 14.56 3.18
N GLY A 660 -12.22 14.70 4.24
CA GLY A 660 -13.30 13.77 4.55
C GLY A 660 -14.41 13.75 3.50
N GLN A 661 -14.88 14.93 3.09
CA GLN A 661 -15.97 15.06 2.12
C GLN A 661 -15.52 14.70 0.70
N HIS A 662 -14.37 15.21 0.28
CA HIS A 662 -13.91 15.10 -1.11
C HIS A 662 -12.93 13.94 -1.35
N GLY A 663 -12.26 13.46 -0.30
CA GLY A 663 -11.42 12.27 -0.35
C GLY A 663 -12.24 11.02 -0.03
N ILE A 664 -12.71 10.90 1.21
CA ILE A 664 -13.40 9.69 1.69
C ILE A 664 -14.79 9.56 1.06
N VAL A 665 -15.71 10.50 1.27
CA VAL A 665 -17.11 10.36 0.83
C VAL A 665 -17.23 10.39 -0.70
N SER A 666 -16.62 11.38 -1.34
CA SER A 666 -16.67 11.50 -2.80
C SER A 666 -15.91 10.37 -3.52
N GLY A 667 -14.80 9.90 -2.96
CA GLY A 667 -14.02 8.77 -3.48
C GLY A 667 -14.58 7.38 -3.14
N GLY A 668 -15.60 7.31 -2.28
CA GLY A 668 -16.14 6.06 -1.80
C GLY A 668 -16.96 5.30 -2.84
N PRO A 669 -17.22 4.01 -2.57
CA PRO A 669 -18.17 3.20 -3.33
C PRO A 669 -19.50 3.93 -3.54
N LYS A 670 -20.22 3.57 -4.60
CA LYS A 670 -21.53 4.14 -4.94
C LYS A 670 -22.57 3.04 -5.10
N GLY A 671 -23.82 3.40 -4.92
CA GLY A 671 -24.95 2.52 -5.19
C GLY A 671 -25.53 1.89 -3.93
N LYS A 672 -26.86 1.85 -3.90
CA LYS A 672 -27.63 1.20 -2.83
C LYS A 672 -27.21 -0.26 -2.63
N GLU A 673 -26.89 -0.97 -3.73
CA GLU A 673 -26.45 -2.37 -3.69
C GLU A 673 -25.17 -2.57 -2.87
N TYR A 674 -24.20 -1.65 -2.95
CA TYR A 674 -23.00 -1.72 -2.14
C TYR A 674 -23.35 -1.47 -0.66
N PHE A 675 -24.02 -0.35 -0.38
CA PHE A 675 -24.26 0.06 1.01
C PHE A 675 -25.30 -0.79 1.75
N ASP A 676 -26.25 -1.42 1.06
CA ASP A 676 -27.20 -2.35 1.68
C ASP A 676 -26.49 -3.52 2.39
N GLN A 677 -25.28 -3.86 1.99
CA GLN A 677 -24.50 -4.95 2.60
C GLN A 677 -24.09 -4.62 4.05
N PHE A 678 -24.00 -3.33 4.41
CA PHE A 678 -23.75 -2.90 5.79
C PHE A 678 -24.95 -3.15 6.70
N ARG A 679 -26.17 -3.29 6.16
CA ARG A 679 -27.39 -3.54 6.96
C ARG A 679 -27.47 -4.95 7.54
N SER A 680 -26.37 -5.69 7.46
CA SER A 680 -26.18 -7.00 8.09
C SER A 680 -25.98 -6.88 9.61
N SER A 681 -25.46 -5.75 10.12
CA SER A 681 -25.33 -5.46 11.56
C SER A 681 -26.16 -4.24 11.99
N LYS A 682 -26.30 -4.02 13.31
CA LYS A 682 -27.05 -2.88 13.83
C LYS A 682 -26.28 -1.57 13.64
N LEU A 683 -24.99 -1.55 13.94
CA LEU A 683 -24.12 -0.40 13.69
C LEU A 683 -23.99 -0.11 12.20
N GLY A 684 -23.81 -1.14 11.36
CA GLY A 684 -23.76 -0.95 9.91
C GLY A 684 -25.08 -0.43 9.33
N THR A 685 -26.23 -0.79 9.91
CA THR A 685 -27.52 -0.19 9.55
C THR A 685 -27.54 1.30 9.86
N ILE A 686 -27.09 1.72 11.05
CA ILE A 686 -27.02 3.14 11.44
C ILE A 686 -26.02 3.90 10.55
N PHE A 687 -24.88 3.31 10.21
CA PHE A 687 -23.89 3.89 9.30
C PHE A 687 -24.53 4.29 7.98
N VAL A 688 -25.38 3.42 7.40
CA VAL A 688 -26.06 3.73 6.13
C VAL A 688 -27.21 4.70 6.32
N ASP A 689 -28.02 4.51 7.37
CA ASP A 689 -29.24 5.29 7.59
C ASP A 689 -29.01 6.71 8.11
N GLY A 690 -27.83 6.99 8.68
CA GLY A 690 -27.47 8.32 9.17
C GLY A 690 -27.61 9.37 8.07
N LYS A 691 -26.77 9.29 7.03
CA LYS A 691 -26.80 10.21 5.90
C LYS A 691 -26.44 9.54 4.57
N TYR A 692 -27.39 8.81 4.00
CA TYR A 692 -27.31 8.37 2.61
C TYR A 692 -27.69 9.50 1.63
N VAL A 693 -26.71 10.02 0.90
CA VAL A 693 -26.86 11.11 -0.08
C VAL A 693 -25.91 10.93 -1.25
N HIS A 694 -26.25 11.46 -2.42
CA HIS A 694 -25.40 11.39 -3.62
C HIS A 694 -24.94 9.95 -3.96
N ASP A 695 -25.85 9.00 -3.76
CA ASP A 695 -25.63 7.57 -3.98
C ASP A 695 -24.47 6.96 -3.16
N GLY A 696 -24.21 7.51 -1.97
CA GLY A 696 -23.34 6.91 -0.98
C GLY A 696 -23.64 7.38 0.44
N VAL A 697 -22.81 6.96 1.39
CA VAL A 697 -22.89 7.39 2.79
C VAL A 697 -21.96 8.55 3.03
N ASP A 698 -22.50 9.64 3.56
CA ASP A 698 -21.71 10.78 4.02
C ASP A 698 -21.35 10.60 5.50
N HIS A 699 -20.06 10.39 5.74
CA HIS A 699 -19.42 10.25 7.06
C HIS A 699 -18.17 11.12 7.15
N SER A 700 -18.20 12.32 6.56
CA SER A 700 -16.98 13.10 6.28
C SER A 700 -16.09 13.37 7.51
N ASP A 701 -16.66 13.56 8.69
CA ASP A 701 -15.97 13.77 9.97
C ASP A 701 -15.07 12.60 10.39
N ALA A 702 -15.28 11.43 9.79
CA ALA A 702 -14.43 10.26 9.96
C ALA A 702 -12.97 10.50 9.59
N ALA A 703 -12.68 11.50 8.74
CA ALA A 703 -11.31 11.89 8.41
C ALA A 703 -10.44 12.06 9.66
N THR A 704 -10.99 12.61 10.74
CA THR A 704 -10.26 12.87 11.99
C THR A 704 -9.69 11.61 12.63
N TYR A 705 -10.43 10.50 12.66
CA TYR A 705 -9.96 9.24 13.23
C TYR A 705 -9.16 8.40 12.23
N TRP A 706 -9.43 8.51 10.92
CA TRP A 706 -8.62 7.82 9.91
C TRP A 706 -7.20 8.41 9.80
N VAL A 707 -7.07 9.74 9.85
CA VAL A 707 -5.77 10.41 9.94
C VAL A 707 -5.03 10.01 11.21
N LEU A 708 -5.74 9.88 12.34
CA LEU A 708 -5.14 9.46 13.61
C LEU A 708 -4.59 8.02 13.55
N LEU A 709 -5.26 7.12 12.83
CA LEU A 709 -4.78 5.76 12.60
C LEU A 709 -3.59 5.72 11.63
N GLY A 710 -3.55 6.61 10.63
CA GLY A 710 -2.40 6.82 9.73
C GLY A 710 -2.18 5.74 8.66
N GLU A 711 -2.86 4.59 8.73
CA GLU A 711 -2.66 3.48 7.79
C GLU A 711 -3.52 3.56 6.52
N TRP A 712 -4.37 4.59 6.43
CA TRP A 712 -5.48 4.65 5.45
C TRP A 712 -5.32 5.77 4.41
N GLY A 713 -4.07 6.12 4.11
CA GLY A 713 -3.70 6.99 2.99
C GLY A 713 -3.30 8.41 3.37
N VAL A 714 -3.74 8.92 4.51
CA VAL A 714 -3.29 10.19 5.09
C VAL A 714 -3.03 9.95 6.57
N ASP A 715 -1.92 10.47 7.08
CA ASP A 715 -1.59 10.45 8.50
C ASP A 715 -1.42 11.87 9.09
N LEU A 716 -1.09 11.97 10.37
CA LEU A 716 -0.89 13.26 11.03
C LEU A 716 0.35 14.02 10.54
N ASP A 717 1.36 13.33 10.01
CA ASP A 717 2.57 13.97 9.48
C ASP A 717 2.31 14.62 8.10
N ASP A 718 1.25 14.18 7.41
CA ASP A 718 0.72 14.83 6.21
C ASP A 718 -0.06 16.14 6.48
N ILE A 719 -0.31 16.50 7.74
CA ILE A 719 -1.11 17.67 8.13
C ILE A 719 -0.32 18.59 9.06
N ALA A 720 -0.35 19.89 8.78
CA ALA A 720 0.28 20.87 9.66
C ALA A 720 -0.40 20.93 11.04
N ALA A 721 0.41 20.92 12.10
CA ALA A 721 -0.06 20.93 13.49
C ALA A 721 -0.41 22.34 14.03
N ASP A 722 -0.62 23.33 13.15
CA ASP A 722 -0.81 24.75 13.48
C ASP A 722 -2.25 25.25 13.26
N GLY A 723 -3.19 24.35 12.95
CA GLY A 723 -4.59 24.65 12.67
C GLY A 723 -4.83 25.26 11.28
N THR A 724 -3.82 25.22 10.41
CA THR A 724 -3.92 25.66 9.02
C THR A 724 -3.94 24.49 8.05
N ASN A 725 -4.49 24.73 6.86
CA ASN A 725 -4.42 23.81 5.75
C ASN A 725 -4.15 24.63 4.49
N SER A 726 -3.24 24.16 3.63
CA SER A 726 -2.90 24.84 2.38
C SER A 726 -3.59 24.14 1.22
N VAL A 727 -3.83 24.87 0.12
CA VAL A 727 -4.45 24.29 -1.10
C VAL A 727 -3.67 23.06 -1.59
N VAL A 728 -2.34 23.11 -1.53
CA VAL A 728 -1.47 22.04 -2.00
C VAL A 728 -1.62 20.80 -1.12
N ILE A 729 -1.59 20.97 0.19
CA ILE A 729 -1.71 19.86 1.15
C ILE A 729 -3.12 19.29 1.13
N GLU A 730 -4.16 20.13 1.15
CA GLU A 730 -5.55 19.69 1.08
C GLU A 730 -5.81 18.87 -0.19
N LYS A 731 -5.30 19.31 -1.34
CA LYS A 731 -5.44 18.58 -2.62
C LYS A 731 -4.66 17.27 -2.63
N LYS A 732 -3.45 17.23 -2.08
CA LYS A 732 -2.64 16.00 -1.93
C LYS A 732 -3.41 14.98 -1.09
N ASN A 733 -3.88 15.40 0.08
CA ASN A 733 -4.52 14.53 1.06
C ASN A 733 -5.93 14.10 0.59
N GLU A 734 -6.67 14.97 -0.13
CA GLU A 734 -7.90 14.58 -0.83
C GLU A 734 -7.65 13.43 -1.82
N ALA A 735 -6.61 13.53 -2.64
CA ALA A 735 -6.27 12.50 -3.61
C ALA A 735 -5.85 11.19 -2.94
N ALA A 736 -5.08 11.26 -1.85
CA ALA A 736 -4.63 10.10 -1.10
C ALA A 736 -5.80 9.37 -0.42
N PHE A 737 -6.70 10.09 0.26
CA PHE A 737 -7.93 9.50 0.80
C PHE A 737 -8.88 9.02 -0.28
N ARG A 738 -8.97 9.70 -1.43
CA ARG A 738 -9.76 9.19 -2.57
C ARG A 738 -9.24 7.84 -3.05
N ALA A 739 -7.92 7.67 -3.16
CA ALA A 739 -7.31 6.41 -3.54
C ALA A 739 -7.53 5.30 -2.49
N ALA A 740 -7.55 5.66 -1.20
CA ALA A 740 -7.79 4.72 -0.11
C ALA A 740 -9.27 4.46 0.19
N SER A 741 -10.19 5.26 -0.33
CA SER A 741 -11.58 5.30 0.12
C SER A 741 -12.30 3.96 -0.01
N HIS A 742 -12.11 3.23 -1.11
CA HIS A 742 -12.66 1.87 -1.24
C HIS A 742 -12.21 0.96 -0.09
N ARG A 743 -10.93 0.97 0.29
CA ARG A 743 -10.40 0.16 1.39
C ARG A 743 -10.98 0.58 2.75
N ILE A 744 -11.12 1.89 2.98
CA ILE A 744 -11.78 2.43 4.18
C ILE A 744 -13.20 1.86 4.32
N HIS A 745 -13.98 1.89 3.23
CA HIS A 745 -15.35 1.38 3.25
C HIS A 745 -15.40 -0.15 3.35
N ASP A 746 -14.50 -0.86 2.68
CA ASP A 746 -14.43 -2.32 2.76
C ASP A 746 -14.03 -2.79 4.17
N GLU A 747 -13.19 -2.05 4.88
CA GLU A 747 -12.86 -2.32 6.29
C GLU A 747 -14.09 -2.15 7.19
N LEU A 748 -14.82 -1.03 7.07
CA LEU A 748 -16.07 -0.83 7.80
C LEU A 748 -17.11 -1.91 7.44
N LEU A 749 -17.19 -2.32 6.17
CA LEU A 749 -18.09 -3.39 5.71
C LEU A 749 -17.68 -4.74 6.29
N SER A 750 -16.39 -5.05 6.34
CA SER A 750 -15.85 -6.27 6.94
C SER A 750 -16.26 -6.40 8.41
N ARG A 751 -16.13 -5.30 9.16
CA ARG A 751 -16.54 -5.25 10.57
C ARG A 751 -18.05 -5.35 10.74
N SER A 752 -18.81 -4.67 9.89
CA SER A 752 -20.27 -4.80 9.86
C SER A 752 -20.72 -6.25 9.57
N ARG A 753 -20.11 -6.92 8.59
CA ARG A 753 -20.41 -8.33 8.29
C ARG A 753 -20.03 -9.26 9.44
N SER A 754 -18.91 -9.00 10.10
CA SER A 754 -18.46 -9.78 11.26
C SER A 754 -19.40 -9.60 12.47
N ALA A 755 -20.04 -8.45 12.60
CA ALA A 755 -21.07 -8.17 13.60
C ALA A 755 -22.43 -8.82 13.29
N ALA A 756 -22.67 -9.28 12.06
CA ALA A 756 -23.97 -9.80 11.63
C ALA A 756 -24.38 -11.06 12.42
N PRO A 757 -25.67 -11.24 12.77
CA PRO A 757 -26.20 -12.31 13.63
C PRO A 757 -26.09 -13.74 13.06
#